data_AF-A0A8H7DCS0-F1
#
_entry.id   AF-A0A8H7DCS0-F1
#
_cell.length_a   1.000
_cell.length_b   1.000
_cell.length_c   1.000
_cell.angle_alpha   90.00
_cell.angle_beta   90.00
_cell.angle_gamma   90.00
#
_symmetry.space_group_name_H-M   'P 1'
#
loop_
_entity.id
_entity.type
_entity.pdbx_description
1 polymer ?
#
loop_
_entity_poly.entity_id
_entity_poly.type
_entity_poly.pdbx_seq_one_letter_code
_entity_poly.pdbx_strand_id
1 'polypeptide(L)'
;MCLDDNSALLSVRYLNSQLSAMWENADECVRHRGKQIKIDFRSSDYLKHQYTRSLAEFHFAGLSAPKGEIAVDHLFFHGSFGKPRLEFICNHEAVLYLTLQKGHFDQVYPTKTIVRGYKSNKKDHVSFDGLEMALRLKFSRRNLSGKDSRIGNGANLIQLLILDFSSAQMILFGSNLPLGTSDALEWYLKQYLTFLQNAGHHVRYDLPDFDDDNYRLNINYSLLTRALESKELCAGVTVHGISESNINEFLRDTWLDVVSKANGLCGEPPTDKLSNCLTEIRSSWVGHLDHHFNIRFGPPRVRALCNREVVLYFTSSNIHFYESADFDCEPMNSHVDWKFAFIVDVVEDKSTPVHSLKLDLSTARFCSHLSTTFKEANIHFTYLITFFESYYLDLLVQYNMFYIYYPGGYYGEDEAPGFSDISEDESEWKLEKVGKPAGTVVVWTETVKQIKLYGFDHMIAISEASINALFASLRKAAPEGCLTKWRHGEYFHAEFSNIRVKLLSGSKALVTFTVDHGHLTLKNKKNKYNFTSWTIAYEVNIRMVDQDQLDCDKSCLMFLAKMALRTLEGDETYSTTKHIVLDFDTVKYVYKHSSMPGMWHDDELLTIEQLKSFIHFMRKYLVKLSAAGLNIIHSIPIFPAHQHFGLTSASYQIVSKDVVTVTNCMLEREAPVLMVVGMMRGRPLPAETISWGYGWVIPGRTPSHGTMCLSREAFLEGKLLSALEVVNRRTTVVPRFPCEHEEEWQVHLTTWDNHHYRRNEPCNWKQISSNNSSWLEYAWEHRDEWSYEHDSTRNKAFAFSVLCHTKNQLLVPTTYRPRSMEIIIRGESVLHLKRNDRENSNWSKRSSAKWSVTINVKSEVSGLRVTIADQVHPVFDATESESKWDIDTHKLLKQHLPRIVDIREVVRDLKKIFEGAWQYSCAGSRTYSLVSPVFTQNGDLIAQLGAFTETTITATVTSTSARPLVGRANGSAPNGTVANGTVSNGPTTLNLTHGLLPIPVKIATPPVTPTKEIVFSKDKIASSNTKAAPKVTAK
;
A
#
# COMPACT_ATOMS: atom_id res chain seq x y z
N MET A 1 34.58 24.69 -45.02
CA MET A 1 33.41 23.91 -45.48
C MET A 1 32.14 24.61 -44.98
N CYS A 2 31.06 24.71 -45.76
CA CYS A 2 29.97 25.71 -45.61
C CYS A 2 29.34 25.84 -44.20
N LEU A 3 29.59 27.00 -43.56
CA LEU A 3 28.72 28.05 -42.95
C LEU A 3 27.49 27.78 -42.06
N ASP A 4 27.06 26.55 -41.75
CA ASP A 4 25.90 26.31 -40.84
C ASP A 4 26.26 25.58 -39.54
N ASP A 5 27.52 25.65 -39.08
CA ASP A 5 28.06 25.04 -37.85
C ASP A 5 27.88 23.51 -37.68
N ASN A 6 27.28 22.78 -38.63
CA ASN A 6 27.17 21.32 -38.63
C ASN A 6 27.58 20.69 -39.97
N SER A 7 28.71 19.98 -39.97
CA SER A 7 29.31 19.32 -41.14
C SER A 7 28.80 17.90 -41.40
N ALA A 8 27.77 17.44 -40.69
CA ALA A 8 27.30 16.06 -40.81
C ALA A 8 26.86 15.68 -42.24
N LEU A 9 26.22 16.58 -43.00
CA LEU A 9 25.80 16.27 -44.37
C LEU A 9 27.00 15.95 -45.28
N LEU A 10 28.08 16.72 -45.11
CA LEU A 10 29.33 16.54 -45.85
C LEU A 10 30.00 15.22 -45.47
N SER A 11 29.99 14.90 -44.18
CA SER A 11 30.47 13.62 -43.66
C SER A 11 29.71 12.44 -44.23
N VAL A 12 28.37 12.46 -44.20
CA VAL A 12 27.53 11.40 -44.80
C VAL A 12 27.81 11.25 -46.29
N ARG A 13 27.97 12.35 -47.02
CA ARG A 13 28.34 12.32 -48.45
C ARG A 13 29.72 11.68 -48.65
N TYR A 14 30.70 12.03 -47.83
CA TYR A 14 32.06 11.49 -47.90
C TYR A 14 32.10 9.99 -47.60
N LEU A 15 31.42 9.55 -46.54
CA LEU A 15 31.30 8.14 -46.16
C LEU A 15 30.61 7.31 -47.25
N ASN A 16 29.50 7.81 -47.80
CA ASN A 16 28.81 7.15 -48.91
C ASN A 16 29.67 7.09 -50.18
N SER A 17 30.50 8.09 -50.44
CA SER A 17 31.40 8.10 -51.60
C SER A 17 32.49 7.03 -51.47
N GLN A 18 33.06 6.83 -50.27
CA GLN A 18 33.98 5.72 -50.02
C GLN A 18 33.30 4.37 -50.22
N LEU A 19 32.12 4.20 -49.64
CA LEU A 19 31.35 2.95 -49.75
C LEU A 19 30.98 2.65 -51.21
N SER A 20 30.63 3.69 -51.97
CA SER A 20 30.37 3.65 -53.41
C SER A 20 31.56 3.14 -54.21
N ALA A 21 32.73 3.74 -54.02
CA ALA A 21 33.95 3.36 -54.73
C ALA A 21 34.37 1.92 -54.41
N MET A 22 34.22 1.50 -53.15
CA MET A 22 34.51 0.11 -52.76
C MET A 22 33.54 -0.91 -53.39
N TRP A 23 32.25 -0.55 -53.51
CA TRP A 23 31.28 -1.39 -54.21
C TRP A 23 31.55 -1.44 -55.72
N GLU A 24 31.90 -0.32 -56.36
CA GLU A 24 32.26 -0.28 -57.80
C GLU A 24 33.46 -1.18 -58.10
N ASN A 25 34.50 -1.15 -57.26
CA ASN A 25 35.63 -2.07 -57.34
C ASN A 25 35.23 -3.54 -57.16
N ALA A 26 34.29 -3.81 -56.25
CA ALA A 26 33.78 -5.16 -56.00
C ALA A 26 32.99 -5.70 -57.20
N ASP A 27 32.12 -4.88 -57.77
CA ASP A 27 31.28 -5.20 -58.92
C ASP A 27 32.12 -5.37 -60.20
N GLU A 28 33.14 -4.53 -60.41
CA GLU A 28 34.13 -4.72 -61.47
C GLU A 28 34.88 -6.05 -61.33
N CYS A 29 35.28 -6.42 -60.10
CA CYS A 29 35.95 -7.69 -59.81
C CYS A 29 35.04 -8.90 -60.12
N VAL A 30 33.75 -8.80 -59.82
CA VAL A 30 32.74 -9.84 -60.16
C VAL A 30 32.56 -9.94 -61.68
N ARG A 31 32.46 -8.82 -62.40
CA ARG A 31 32.24 -8.79 -63.86
C ARG A 31 33.41 -9.37 -64.64
N HIS A 32 34.65 -9.05 -64.26
CA HIS A 32 35.86 -9.54 -64.95
C HIS A 32 36.02 -11.07 -64.92
N ARG A 33 35.36 -11.76 -63.98
CA ARG A 33 35.42 -13.22 -63.84
C ARG A 33 34.36 -13.97 -64.65
N GLY A 34 33.44 -13.26 -65.30
CA GLY A 34 32.30 -13.84 -65.99
C GLY A 34 31.28 -14.48 -65.03
N LYS A 35 30.12 -14.89 -65.55
CA LYS A 35 29.10 -15.62 -64.78
C LYS A 35 29.61 -17.04 -64.48
N GLN A 36 30.42 -17.20 -63.44
CA GLN A 36 30.87 -18.51 -62.99
C GLN A 36 29.67 -19.29 -62.45
N ILE A 37 29.22 -20.28 -63.23
CA ILE A 37 28.11 -21.18 -62.85
C ILE A 37 28.51 -22.08 -61.67
N LYS A 38 29.81 -22.26 -61.45
CA LYS A 38 30.38 -23.06 -60.36
C LYS A 38 31.50 -22.30 -59.64
N ILE A 39 31.59 -22.49 -58.33
CA ILE A 39 32.50 -21.81 -57.42
C ILE A 39 33.36 -22.84 -56.67
N ASP A 40 34.68 -22.65 -56.68
CA ASP A 40 35.61 -23.38 -55.82
C ASP A 40 36.12 -22.47 -54.70
N PHE A 41 35.55 -22.62 -53.49
CA PHE A 41 35.91 -21.86 -52.29
C PHE A 41 37.36 -22.09 -51.82
N ARG A 42 38.03 -23.14 -52.31
CA ARG A 42 39.42 -23.48 -51.95
C ARG A 42 40.42 -23.04 -53.01
N SER A 43 39.96 -22.59 -54.17
CA SER A 43 40.84 -22.05 -55.19
C SER A 43 41.60 -20.84 -54.64
N SER A 44 42.90 -20.76 -54.95
CA SER A 44 43.72 -19.60 -54.60
C SER A 44 43.12 -18.30 -55.14
N ASP A 45 42.46 -18.39 -56.29
CA ASP A 45 41.82 -17.27 -56.95
C ASP A 45 40.56 -16.77 -56.23
N TYR A 46 39.74 -17.66 -55.65
CA TYR A 46 38.61 -17.26 -54.82
C TYR A 46 39.10 -16.65 -53.50
N LEU A 47 40.01 -17.33 -52.79
CA LEU A 47 40.52 -16.89 -51.49
C LEU A 47 41.20 -15.51 -51.55
N LYS A 48 41.90 -15.21 -52.66
CA LYS A 48 42.55 -13.91 -52.87
C LYS A 48 41.57 -12.75 -53.01
N HIS A 49 40.36 -12.99 -53.54
CA HIS A 49 39.43 -11.92 -53.91
C HIS A 49 38.10 -11.95 -53.14
N GLN A 50 37.89 -12.94 -52.27
CA GLN A 50 36.64 -13.11 -51.51
C GLN A 50 36.24 -11.86 -50.73
N TYR A 51 37.20 -11.12 -50.17
CA TYR A 51 36.93 -9.88 -49.43
C TYR A 51 36.71 -8.66 -50.34
N THR A 52 37.36 -8.63 -51.51
CA THR A 52 37.19 -7.54 -52.47
C THR A 52 35.84 -7.63 -53.18
N ARG A 53 35.38 -8.83 -53.53
CA ARG A 53 34.10 -9.04 -54.23
C ARG A 53 32.87 -8.93 -53.32
N SER A 54 33.05 -9.04 -52.00
CA SER A 54 31.94 -9.29 -51.08
C SER A 54 30.88 -8.20 -51.02
N LEU A 55 31.24 -6.95 -51.31
CA LEU A 55 30.27 -5.84 -51.34
C LEU A 55 29.29 -5.96 -52.52
N ALA A 56 29.67 -6.63 -53.61
CA ALA A 56 28.82 -6.83 -54.78
C ALA A 56 28.21 -8.23 -54.84
N GLU A 57 28.89 -9.25 -54.30
CA GLU A 57 28.39 -10.63 -54.33
C GLU A 57 28.88 -11.46 -53.14
N PHE A 58 27.98 -12.18 -52.48
CA PHE A 58 28.27 -13.05 -51.34
C PHE A 58 27.74 -14.47 -51.53
N HIS A 59 28.51 -15.44 -51.05
CA HIS A 59 28.21 -16.86 -51.12
C HIS A 59 28.37 -17.52 -49.76
N PHE A 60 27.41 -18.35 -49.36
CA PHE A 60 27.48 -19.13 -48.13
C PHE A 60 27.23 -20.62 -48.40
N ALA A 61 28.26 -21.44 -48.14
CA ALA A 61 28.22 -22.89 -48.33
C ALA A 61 28.05 -23.70 -47.03
N GLY A 62 27.80 -23.04 -45.88
CA GLY A 62 27.69 -23.68 -44.57
C GLY A 62 29.05 -23.92 -43.87
N LEU A 63 29.03 -24.70 -42.79
CA LEU A 63 30.18 -24.87 -41.87
C LEU A 63 31.42 -25.54 -42.50
N SER A 64 31.26 -26.19 -43.64
CA SER A 64 32.36 -26.80 -44.39
C SER A 64 32.05 -26.76 -45.87
N ALA A 65 32.70 -25.84 -46.60
CA ALA A 65 32.62 -25.80 -48.05
C ALA A 65 33.07 -27.17 -48.63
N PRO A 66 32.22 -27.82 -49.44
CA PRO A 66 32.58 -29.04 -50.16
C PRO A 66 33.91 -28.90 -50.92
N LYS A 67 34.62 -30.01 -51.10
CA LYS A 67 35.84 -30.04 -51.92
C LYS A 67 35.45 -29.96 -53.40
N GLY A 68 36.05 -29.03 -54.14
CA GLY A 68 35.87 -28.86 -55.59
C GLY A 68 34.84 -27.79 -55.96
N GLU A 69 34.51 -27.74 -57.25
CA GLU A 69 33.55 -26.79 -57.81
C GLU A 69 32.10 -27.10 -57.39
N ILE A 70 31.39 -26.09 -56.89
CA ILE A 70 30.00 -26.18 -56.43
C ILE A 70 29.13 -25.23 -57.26
N ALA A 71 28.02 -25.70 -57.81
CA ALA A 71 27.09 -24.82 -58.52
C ALA A 71 26.42 -23.82 -57.55
N VAL A 72 26.14 -22.61 -58.01
CA VAL A 72 25.48 -21.57 -57.18
C VAL A 72 24.14 -22.07 -56.59
N ASP A 73 23.37 -22.83 -57.37
CA ASP A 73 22.13 -23.52 -56.97
C ASP A 73 22.29 -24.56 -55.83
N HIS A 74 23.52 -24.86 -55.41
CA HIS A 74 23.79 -25.76 -54.28
C HIS A 74 24.31 -25.03 -53.03
N LEU A 75 24.31 -23.69 -53.06
CA LEU A 75 24.66 -22.85 -51.91
C LEU A 75 23.42 -22.60 -51.04
N PHE A 76 23.65 -22.46 -49.74
CA PHE A 76 22.60 -22.09 -48.79
C PHE A 76 22.22 -20.61 -48.89
N PHE A 77 23.15 -19.76 -49.33
CA PHE A 77 22.87 -18.37 -49.66
C PHE A 77 23.73 -17.93 -50.84
N HIS A 78 23.10 -17.25 -51.79
CA HIS A 78 23.73 -16.45 -52.83
C HIS A 78 22.99 -15.13 -52.92
N GLY A 79 23.74 -14.03 -52.97
CA GLY A 79 23.16 -12.72 -53.18
C GLY A 79 24.11 -11.82 -53.97
N SER A 80 23.59 -11.21 -55.03
CA SER A 80 24.19 -10.04 -55.67
C SER A 80 23.60 -8.77 -55.07
N PHE A 81 24.45 -7.86 -54.64
CA PHE A 81 24.08 -6.63 -53.96
C PHE A 81 24.25 -5.42 -54.87
N GLY A 82 23.25 -4.56 -54.88
CA GLY A 82 23.35 -3.21 -55.40
C GLY A 82 24.21 -2.33 -54.51
N LYS A 83 24.45 -1.12 -54.98
CA LYS A 83 25.27 -0.11 -54.31
C LYS A 83 24.72 0.20 -52.91
N PRO A 84 25.47 -0.11 -51.83
CA PRO A 84 24.97 0.12 -50.48
C PRO A 84 25.02 1.61 -50.12
N ARG A 85 24.11 2.04 -49.25
CA ARG A 85 23.97 3.43 -48.80
C ARG A 85 23.90 3.49 -47.28
N LEU A 86 24.58 4.44 -46.68
CA LEU A 86 24.57 4.71 -45.25
C LEU A 86 23.80 6.00 -44.96
N GLU A 87 22.85 5.95 -44.05
CA GLU A 87 22.18 7.12 -43.47
C GLU A 87 22.30 7.10 -41.96
N PHE A 88 22.23 8.25 -41.31
CA PHE A 88 22.35 8.33 -39.86
C PHE A 88 21.02 8.76 -39.25
N ILE A 89 20.63 8.08 -38.16
CA ILE A 89 19.43 8.44 -37.38
C ILE A 89 19.83 9.44 -36.31
N CYS A 90 20.95 9.17 -35.63
CA CYS A 90 21.47 9.98 -34.56
C CYS A 90 22.99 9.84 -34.46
N ASN A 91 23.61 10.37 -33.40
CA ASN A 91 25.07 10.27 -33.20
C ASN A 91 25.54 8.89 -32.74
N HIS A 92 24.63 7.95 -32.53
CA HIS A 92 24.91 6.61 -32.01
C HIS A 92 24.55 5.49 -32.98
N GLU A 93 23.56 5.72 -33.85
CA GLU A 93 23.00 4.70 -34.73
C GLU A 93 22.84 5.19 -36.16
N ALA A 94 23.11 4.29 -37.09
CA ALA A 94 23.03 4.48 -38.52
C ALA A 94 22.20 3.36 -39.16
N VAL A 95 21.72 3.61 -40.37
CA VAL A 95 21.00 2.67 -41.20
C VAL A 95 21.83 2.38 -42.44
N LEU A 96 22.23 1.12 -42.59
CA LEU A 96 22.84 0.60 -43.80
C LEU A 96 21.74 0.04 -44.70
N TYR A 97 21.47 0.72 -45.81
CA TYR A 97 20.59 0.23 -46.85
C TYR A 97 21.34 -0.73 -47.75
N LEU A 98 20.78 -1.93 -47.90
CA LEU A 98 21.24 -2.95 -48.83
C LEU A 98 20.14 -3.23 -49.84
N THR A 99 20.51 -3.29 -51.12
CA THR A 99 19.62 -3.72 -52.19
C THR A 99 20.07 -5.09 -52.67
N LEU A 100 19.34 -6.14 -52.32
CA LEU A 100 19.59 -7.49 -52.82
C LEU A 100 18.97 -7.58 -54.21
N GLN A 101 19.82 -7.44 -55.24
CA GLN A 101 19.38 -7.42 -56.62
C GLN A 101 18.82 -8.77 -57.04
N LYS A 102 19.56 -9.87 -56.80
CA LYS A 102 19.20 -11.23 -57.22
C LYS A 102 19.85 -12.24 -56.30
N GLY A 103 19.20 -13.38 -56.10
CA GLY A 103 19.79 -14.50 -55.36
C GLY A 103 18.75 -15.42 -54.74
N HIS A 104 19.22 -16.24 -53.80
CA HIS A 104 18.38 -17.14 -53.03
C HIS A 104 18.96 -17.38 -51.65
N PHE A 105 18.08 -17.78 -50.72
CA PHE A 105 18.46 -18.29 -49.42
C PHE A 105 17.66 -19.55 -49.07
N ASP A 106 18.27 -20.43 -48.28
CA ASP A 106 17.69 -21.73 -47.92
C ASP A 106 16.92 -21.64 -46.58
N GLN A 107 15.66 -22.09 -46.55
CA GLN A 107 14.79 -22.05 -45.36
C GLN A 107 15.21 -23.02 -44.25
N VAL A 108 16.07 -24.01 -44.51
CA VAL A 108 16.50 -24.98 -43.48
C VAL A 108 17.62 -24.45 -42.57
N TYR A 109 17.44 -23.23 -42.03
CA TYR A 109 18.38 -22.54 -41.14
C TYR A 109 17.95 -22.65 -39.65
N PRO A 110 18.86 -22.35 -38.69
CA PRO A 110 20.31 -22.59 -38.77
C PRO A 110 20.65 -24.10 -38.70
N THR A 111 19.65 -24.96 -38.55
CA THR A 111 19.81 -26.36 -38.13
C THR A 111 20.56 -27.24 -39.13
N LYS A 112 20.37 -27.04 -40.44
CA LYS A 112 21.06 -27.84 -41.47
C LYS A 112 22.36 -27.20 -41.96
N THR A 113 22.47 -25.87 -41.87
CA THR A 113 23.66 -25.12 -42.31
C THR A 113 24.90 -25.39 -41.46
N ILE A 114 24.71 -25.80 -40.20
CA ILE A 114 25.77 -26.18 -39.25
C ILE A 114 26.23 -27.65 -39.37
N VAL A 115 25.47 -28.50 -40.08
CA VAL A 115 25.81 -29.92 -40.25
C VAL A 115 26.91 -30.07 -41.30
N ARG A 116 28.08 -30.57 -40.88
CA ARG A 116 29.21 -30.79 -41.80
C ARG A 116 28.83 -31.72 -42.95
N GLY A 117 29.01 -31.25 -44.18
CA GLY A 117 28.78 -32.03 -45.39
C GLY A 117 27.31 -32.10 -45.86
N TYR A 118 26.38 -31.42 -45.19
CA TYR A 118 25.01 -31.27 -45.70
C TYR A 118 25.00 -30.45 -46.98
N LYS A 119 24.24 -30.89 -47.99
CA LYS A 119 24.10 -30.21 -49.28
C LYS A 119 22.75 -29.51 -49.34
N SER A 120 22.77 -28.23 -49.69
CA SER A 120 21.54 -27.45 -49.90
C SER A 120 20.73 -28.04 -51.06
N ASN A 121 19.41 -28.03 -50.90
CA ASN A 121 18.46 -28.55 -51.88
C ASN A 121 17.68 -27.38 -52.49
N LYS A 122 17.60 -27.35 -53.81
CA LYS A 122 16.90 -26.29 -54.57
C LYS A 122 15.43 -26.14 -54.19
N LYS A 123 14.80 -27.18 -53.65
CA LYS A 123 13.40 -27.13 -53.18
C LYS A 123 13.21 -26.24 -51.95
N ASP A 124 14.27 -26.06 -51.15
CA ASP A 124 14.23 -25.31 -49.90
C ASP A 124 14.65 -23.84 -50.11
N HIS A 125 14.92 -23.45 -51.37
CA HIS A 125 15.35 -22.12 -51.75
C HIS A 125 14.18 -21.14 -51.87
N VAL A 126 14.35 -19.98 -51.26
CA VAL A 126 13.55 -18.78 -51.51
C VAL A 126 14.37 -17.85 -52.35
N SER A 127 13.97 -17.69 -53.62
CA SER A 127 14.57 -16.70 -54.50
C SER A 127 14.06 -15.29 -54.18
N PHE A 128 14.93 -14.31 -54.36
CA PHE A 128 14.60 -12.89 -54.31
C PHE A 128 15.14 -12.19 -55.57
N ASP A 129 14.38 -11.19 -56.04
CA ASP A 129 14.74 -10.32 -57.15
C ASP A 129 14.29 -8.90 -56.80
N GLY A 130 15.24 -8.01 -56.56
CA GLY A 130 14.99 -6.61 -56.19
C GLY A 130 14.40 -6.41 -54.79
N LEU A 131 15.10 -6.87 -53.75
CA LEU A 131 14.71 -6.64 -52.36
C LEU A 131 15.53 -5.50 -51.72
N GLU A 132 14.88 -4.44 -51.27
CA GLU A 132 15.51 -3.38 -50.48
C GLU A 132 15.28 -3.60 -48.98
N MET A 133 16.32 -3.42 -48.18
CA MET A 133 16.27 -3.56 -46.72
C MET A 133 17.11 -2.50 -46.02
N ALA A 134 16.69 -2.13 -44.82
CA ALA A 134 17.46 -1.31 -43.90
C ALA A 134 18.01 -2.17 -42.77
N LEU A 135 19.30 -2.00 -42.48
CA LEU A 135 19.95 -2.58 -41.32
C LEU A 135 20.31 -1.44 -40.37
N ARG A 136 19.56 -1.34 -39.27
CA ARG A 136 19.83 -0.37 -38.21
C ARG A 136 20.93 -0.90 -37.30
N LEU A 137 22.01 -0.14 -37.13
CA LEU A 137 23.20 -0.58 -36.42
C LEU A 137 23.87 0.55 -35.67
N LYS A 138 24.55 0.22 -34.59
CA LYS A 138 25.32 1.16 -33.78
C LYS A 138 26.63 1.51 -34.48
N PHE A 139 27.19 2.67 -34.18
CA PHE A 139 28.53 3.01 -34.61
C PHE A 139 29.30 3.73 -33.51
N SER A 140 30.62 3.78 -33.67
CA SER A 140 31.50 4.57 -32.81
C SER A 140 32.48 5.36 -33.65
N ARG A 141 32.87 6.54 -33.13
CA ARG A 141 33.94 7.33 -33.71
C ARG A 141 35.21 7.15 -32.90
N ARG A 142 36.35 6.98 -33.58
CA ARG A 142 37.67 6.94 -32.97
C ARG A 142 38.58 7.94 -33.66
N ASN A 143 39.28 8.74 -32.89
CA ASN A 143 40.22 9.72 -33.44
C ASN A 143 41.62 9.11 -33.41
N LEU A 144 42.30 9.16 -34.55
CA LEU A 144 43.73 8.94 -34.66
C LEU A 144 44.39 10.32 -34.69
N SER A 145 45.17 10.63 -33.66
CA SER A 145 45.93 11.88 -33.58
C SER A 145 47.37 11.68 -34.04
N GLY A 146 47.84 12.59 -34.89
CA GLY A 146 49.23 12.67 -35.33
C GLY A 146 49.72 14.12 -35.36
N LYS A 147 51.03 14.32 -35.42
CA LYS A 147 51.63 15.64 -35.67
C LYS A 147 52.61 15.51 -36.82
N ASP A 148 52.33 16.22 -37.91
CA ASP A 148 53.22 16.34 -39.06
C ASP A 148 53.11 17.76 -39.61
N SER A 149 54.23 18.48 -39.59
CA SER A 149 54.33 19.87 -40.03
C SER A 149 54.10 20.06 -41.53
N ARG A 150 54.04 18.99 -42.32
CA ARG A 150 53.68 19.02 -43.75
C ARG A 150 52.17 18.96 -43.98
N ILE A 151 51.39 18.53 -43.00
CA ILE A 151 49.94 18.32 -43.11
C ILE A 151 49.16 19.52 -42.54
N GLY A 152 49.62 20.09 -41.42
CA GLY A 152 48.97 21.23 -40.77
C GLY A 152 49.77 21.75 -39.57
N ASN A 153 49.36 22.92 -39.03
CA ASN A 153 50.00 23.55 -37.88
C ASN A 153 49.50 23.00 -36.52
N GLY A 154 48.45 22.17 -36.53
CA GLY A 154 47.80 21.60 -35.34
C GLY A 154 48.00 20.09 -35.14
N ALA A 155 47.19 19.51 -34.24
CA ALA A 155 47.08 18.05 -34.13
C ALA A 155 46.24 17.53 -35.30
N ASN A 156 46.85 16.77 -36.21
CA ASN A 156 46.14 16.17 -37.34
C ASN A 156 45.23 15.06 -36.80
N LEU A 157 43.91 15.25 -36.89
CA LEU A 157 42.91 14.31 -36.40
C LEU A 157 42.26 13.59 -37.59
N ILE A 158 42.61 12.31 -37.75
CA ILE A 158 41.89 11.42 -38.67
C ILE A 158 40.80 10.73 -37.87
N GLN A 159 39.55 11.03 -38.20
CA GLN A 159 38.39 10.44 -37.56
C GLN A 159 38.02 9.13 -38.28
N LEU A 160 37.90 8.05 -37.52
CA LEU A 160 37.43 6.74 -37.99
C LEU A 160 36.00 6.53 -37.52
N LEU A 161 35.12 6.14 -38.44
CA LEU A 161 33.78 5.69 -38.17
C LEU A 161 33.72 4.17 -38.25
N ILE A 162 33.37 3.52 -37.14
CA ILE A 162 33.35 2.07 -36.99
C ILE A 162 31.90 1.63 -36.80
N LEU A 163 31.34 0.99 -37.82
CA LEU A 163 30.01 0.39 -37.81
C LEU A 163 30.04 -0.93 -37.01
N ASP A 164 29.14 -1.07 -36.06
CA ASP A 164 28.97 -2.31 -35.29
C ASP A 164 27.98 -3.22 -36.01
N PHE A 165 28.50 -3.97 -36.96
CA PHE A 165 27.75 -4.96 -37.73
C PHE A 165 27.13 -6.08 -36.87
N SER A 166 27.64 -6.33 -35.67
CA SER A 166 27.06 -7.31 -34.74
C SER A 166 25.76 -6.82 -34.11
N SER A 167 25.58 -5.50 -34.01
CA SER A 167 24.37 -4.85 -33.47
C SER A 167 23.24 -4.69 -34.49
N ALA A 168 23.43 -5.12 -35.73
CA ALA A 168 22.51 -4.87 -36.82
C ALA A 168 21.13 -5.52 -36.59
N GLN A 169 20.09 -4.69 -36.69
CA GLN A 169 18.68 -5.06 -36.65
C GLN A 169 18.06 -4.83 -38.02
N MET A 170 17.38 -5.85 -38.56
CA MET A 170 16.80 -5.78 -39.89
C MET A 170 15.41 -5.15 -39.87
N ILE A 171 15.20 -4.17 -40.74
CA ILE A 171 13.92 -3.51 -41.01
C ILE A 171 13.62 -3.73 -42.51
N LEU A 172 12.58 -4.51 -42.80
CA LEU A 172 12.14 -4.80 -44.17
C LEU A 172 11.13 -3.76 -44.63
N PHE A 173 11.35 -3.17 -45.80
CA PHE A 173 10.38 -2.27 -46.44
C PHE A 173 9.59 -3.03 -47.51
N GLY A 174 8.26 -3.08 -47.37
CA GLY A 174 7.34 -3.50 -48.43
C GLY A 174 7.60 -4.88 -49.06
N SER A 175 8.22 -5.82 -48.35
CA SER A 175 8.69 -7.07 -48.96
C SER A 175 7.55 -8.03 -49.31
N ASN A 176 7.54 -8.55 -50.55
CA ASN A 176 6.70 -9.67 -51.01
C ASN A 176 7.23 -11.06 -50.58
N LEU A 177 8.05 -11.12 -49.51
CA LEU A 177 8.61 -12.38 -49.04
C LEU A 177 7.49 -13.25 -48.45
N PRO A 178 7.51 -14.58 -48.67
CA PRO A 178 6.56 -15.48 -48.02
C PRO A 178 6.58 -15.33 -46.50
N LEU A 179 5.40 -15.35 -45.86
CA LEU A 179 5.27 -15.28 -44.40
C LEU A 179 6.17 -16.33 -43.72
N GLY A 180 6.95 -15.89 -42.73
CA GLY A 180 7.87 -16.74 -41.95
C GLY A 180 9.28 -16.93 -42.54
N THR A 181 9.62 -16.24 -43.64
CA THR A 181 10.96 -16.34 -44.26
C THR A 181 11.92 -15.20 -43.90
N SER A 182 11.45 -14.17 -43.19
CA SER A 182 12.26 -13.02 -42.73
C SER A 182 13.42 -13.45 -41.85
N ASP A 183 13.16 -14.36 -40.92
CA ASP A 183 14.13 -14.78 -39.90
C ASP A 183 15.30 -15.56 -40.52
N ALA A 184 15.02 -16.30 -41.61
CA ALA A 184 16.03 -16.99 -42.41
C ALA A 184 16.98 -15.99 -43.06
N LEU A 185 16.40 -15.00 -43.75
CA LEU A 185 17.14 -13.96 -44.43
C LEU A 185 17.97 -13.14 -43.43
N GLU A 186 17.39 -12.78 -42.29
CA GLU A 186 18.10 -12.07 -41.21
C GLU A 186 19.34 -12.84 -40.74
N TRP A 187 19.20 -14.16 -40.57
CA TRP A 187 20.32 -15.02 -40.16
C TRP A 187 21.46 -15.01 -41.18
N TYR A 188 21.15 -15.16 -42.48
CA TYR A 188 22.19 -15.12 -43.52
C TYR A 188 22.84 -13.75 -43.66
N LEU A 189 22.05 -12.68 -43.53
CA LEU A 189 22.60 -11.32 -43.53
C LEU A 189 23.52 -11.07 -42.35
N LYS A 190 23.22 -11.63 -41.16
CA LYS A 190 24.16 -11.61 -40.02
C LYS A 190 25.48 -12.31 -40.35
N GLN A 191 25.44 -13.42 -41.09
CA GLN A 191 26.68 -14.08 -41.56
C GLN A 191 27.44 -13.19 -42.55
N TYR A 192 26.72 -12.55 -43.49
CA TYR A 192 27.29 -11.62 -44.45
C TYR A 192 27.95 -10.41 -43.77
N LEU A 193 27.26 -9.78 -42.83
CA LEU A 193 27.78 -8.66 -42.05
C LEU A 193 29.02 -9.05 -41.23
N THR A 194 29.00 -10.23 -40.60
CA THR A 194 30.18 -10.77 -39.90
C THR A 194 31.35 -10.95 -40.87
N PHE A 195 31.09 -11.46 -42.08
CA PHE A 195 32.11 -11.59 -43.11
C PHE A 195 32.67 -10.22 -43.54
N LEU A 196 31.80 -9.23 -43.77
CA LEU A 196 32.23 -7.86 -44.08
C LEU A 196 33.04 -7.23 -42.95
N GLN A 197 32.69 -7.50 -41.70
CA GLN A 197 33.43 -7.01 -40.54
C GLN A 197 34.86 -7.57 -40.53
N ASN A 198 35.02 -8.89 -40.73
CA ASN A 198 36.33 -9.54 -40.84
C ASN A 198 37.17 -9.03 -42.02
N ALA A 199 36.51 -8.58 -43.09
CA ALA A 199 37.14 -7.97 -44.24
C ALA A 199 37.54 -6.48 -44.02
N GLY A 200 37.20 -5.89 -42.88
CA GLY A 200 37.46 -4.48 -42.58
C GLY A 200 36.46 -3.49 -43.20
N HIS A 201 35.37 -3.96 -43.82
CA HIS A 201 34.36 -3.09 -44.47
C HIS A 201 33.50 -2.29 -43.48
N HIS A 202 33.62 -2.58 -42.19
CA HIS A 202 32.93 -1.89 -41.11
C HIS A 202 33.63 -0.59 -40.66
N VAL A 203 34.87 -0.35 -41.09
CA VAL A 203 35.65 0.86 -40.75
C VAL A 203 35.69 1.80 -41.96
N ARG A 204 35.42 3.07 -41.73
CA ARG A 204 35.46 4.14 -42.74
C ARG A 204 36.18 5.37 -42.18
N TYR A 205 36.76 6.17 -43.06
CA TYR A 205 37.33 7.46 -42.67
C TYR A 205 36.21 8.50 -42.70
N ASP A 206 36.02 9.24 -41.61
CA ASP A 206 35.16 10.43 -41.61
C ASP A 206 35.95 11.63 -42.18
N LEU A 207 35.33 12.82 -42.22
CA LEU A 207 36.01 14.03 -42.67
C LEU A 207 37.29 14.26 -41.84
N PRO A 208 38.46 14.41 -42.49
CA PRO A 208 39.68 14.71 -41.77
C PRO A 208 39.63 16.13 -41.20
N ASP A 209 40.21 16.31 -40.01
CA ASP A 209 40.36 17.61 -39.36
C ASP A 209 41.87 17.91 -39.24
N PHE A 210 42.33 18.81 -40.12
CA PHE A 210 43.74 19.24 -40.23
C PHE A 210 43.92 20.72 -39.89
N ASP A 211 42.85 21.40 -39.46
CA ASP A 211 42.85 22.83 -39.17
C ASP A 211 43.37 23.11 -37.74
N ASP A 212 43.66 24.38 -37.45
CA ASP A 212 44.05 24.83 -36.11
C ASP A 212 42.88 24.61 -35.12
N ASP A 213 43.19 24.32 -33.84
CA ASP A 213 42.22 23.92 -32.79
C ASP A 213 40.98 24.84 -32.63
N ASN A 214 41.02 26.04 -33.19
CA ASN A 214 39.94 27.04 -33.17
C ASN A 214 38.76 26.74 -34.12
N TYR A 215 38.93 25.86 -35.12
CA TYR A 215 37.92 25.63 -36.18
C TYR A 215 37.55 24.15 -36.38
N ARG A 216 37.50 23.38 -35.29
CA ARG A 216 37.17 21.95 -35.36
C ARG A 216 35.81 21.69 -36.00
N LEU A 217 35.75 20.66 -36.84
CA LEU A 217 34.52 20.25 -37.51
C LEU A 217 33.50 19.72 -36.49
N ASN A 218 32.38 20.44 -36.33
CA ASN A 218 31.24 19.94 -35.57
C ASN A 218 30.39 19.03 -36.48
N ILE A 219 30.34 17.74 -36.17
CA ILE A 219 29.58 16.73 -36.90
C ILE A 219 28.51 16.17 -35.96
N ASN A 220 27.27 16.57 -36.20
CA ASN A 220 26.09 16.10 -35.48
C ASN A 220 25.07 15.47 -36.44
N TYR A 221 25.03 14.15 -36.44
CA TYR A 221 24.19 13.37 -37.33
C TYR A 221 22.69 13.43 -36.96
N SER A 222 22.36 13.69 -35.70
CA SER A 222 20.98 13.74 -35.23
C SER A 222 20.17 14.87 -35.89
N LEU A 223 20.82 15.90 -36.43
CA LEU A 223 20.17 17.04 -37.09
C LEU A 223 19.91 16.86 -38.60
N LEU A 224 20.26 15.71 -39.22
CA LEU A 224 20.22 15.50 -40.68
C LEU A 224 18.86 15.10 -41.29
N THR A 225 17.80 15.04 -40.49
CA THR A 225 16.39 15.10 -40.93
C THR A 225 15.81 13.88 -41.67
N ARG A 226 16.49 13.28 -42.66
CA ARG A 226 15.83 12.33 -43.58
C ARG A 226 15.41 11.00 -42.96
N ALA A 227 16.22 10.44 -42.05
CA ALA A 227 15.91 9.16 -41.42
C ALA A 227 14.72 9.24 -40.44
N LEU A 228 14.41 10.44 -39.94
CA LEU A 228 13.35 10.68 -38.94
C LEU A 228 11.95 10.79 -39.55
N GLU A 229 11.86 11.01 -40.86
CA GLU A 229 10.60 11.07 -41.59
C GLU A 229 9.98 9.68 -41.81
N SER A 230 10.80 8.62 -41.85
CA SER A 230 10.30 7.24 -41.89
C SER A 230 9.83 6.80 -40.50
N LYS A 231 8.51 6.60 -40.36
CA LYS A 231 7.92 6.07 -39.12
C LYS A 231 8.43 4.66 -38.78
N GLU A 232 8.74 3.86 -39.80
CA GLU A 232 9.16 2.46 -39.66
C GLU A 232 10.55 2.35 -39.02
N LEU A 233 11.47 3.27 -39.33
CA LEU A 233 12.83 3.25 -38.78
C LEU A 233 12.88 3.49 -37.27
N CYS A 234 11.93 4.25 -36.72
CA CYS A 234 11.86 4.58 -35.30
C CYS A 234 10.79 3.78 -34.54
N ALA A 235 10.05 2.90 -35.22
CA ALA A 235 8.99 2.11 -34.58
C ALA A 235 9.60 1.08 -33.61
N GLY A 236 9.02 0.96 -32.42
CA GLY A 236 9.42 -0.06 -31.43
C GLY A 236 10.75 0.21 -30.72
N VAL A 237 11.37 1.38 -30.91
CA VAL A 237 12.61 1.75 -30.21
C VAL A 237 12.32 1.96 -28.72
N THR A 238 13.10 1.30 -27.86
CA THR A 238 13.04 1.48 -26.41
C THR A 238 14.21 2.33 -25.92
N VAL A 239 13.94 3.25 -24.99
CA VAL A 239 14.96 4.06 -24.32
C VAL A 239 15.28 3.37 -23.00
N HIS A 240 16.51 2.86 -22.85
CA HIS A 240 16.92 2.07 -21.68
C HIS A 240 15.92 0.95 -21.31
N GLY A 241 15.33 0.28 -22.32
CA GLY A 241 14.34 -0.80 -22.12
C GLY A 241 12.91 -0.34 -21.84
N ILE A 242 12.65 0.97 -21.74
CA ILE A 242 11.30 1.53 -21.58
C ILE A 242 10.74 1.94 -22.95
N SER A 243 9.46 1.61 -23.21
CA SER A 243 8.80 1.98 -24.45
C SER A 243 8.52 3.49 -24.52
N GLU A 244 8.54 4.05 -25.73
CA GLU A 244 8.15 5.45 -25.96
C GLU A 244 6.74 5.75 -25.44
N SER A 245 5.81 4.80 -25.56
CA SER A 245 4.44 4.95 -25.06
C SER A 245 4.40 5.21 -23.56
N ASN A 246 5.15 4.42 -22.78
CA ASN A 246 5.17 4.53 -21.32
C ASN A 246 5.81 5.86 -20.87
N ILE A 247 6.86 6.31 -21.58
CA ILE A 247 7.50 7.61 -21.31
C ILE A 247 6.53 8.75 -21.60
N ASN A 248 5.84 8.71 -22.74
CA ASN A 248 4.86 9.73 -23.11
C ASN A 248 3.63 9.75 -22.19
N GLU A 249 3.19 8.59 -21.70
CA GLU A 249 2.15 8.49 -20.68
C GLU A 249 2.58 9.17 -19.38
N PHE A 250 3.77 8.84 -18.88
CA PHE A 250 4.33 9.49 -17.69
C PHE A 250 4.45 11.02 -17.84
N LEU A 251 4.87 11.50 -19.02
CA LEU A 251 4.99 12.94 -19.28
C LEU A 251 3.63 13.64 -19.34
N ARG A 252 2.64 13.01 -19.97
CA ARG A 252 1.25 13.49 -19.96
C ARG A 252 0.73 13.58 -18.53
N ASP A 253 0.98 12.56 -17.74
CA ASP A 253 0.51 12.49 -16.37
C ASP A 253 1.20 13.56 -15.50
N THR A 254 2.50 13.73 -15.66
CA THR A 254 3.26 14.79 -14.97
C THR A 254 2.74 16.18 -15.34
N TRP A 255 2.44 16.42 -16.61
CA TRP A 255 1.82 17.67 -17.06
C TRP A 255 0.45 17.88 -16.41
N LEU A 256 -0.40 16.84 -16.36
CA LEU A 256 -1.73 16.95 -15.77
C LEU A 256 -1.71 17.18 -14.25
N ASP A 257 -0.74 16.63 -13.53
CA ASP A 257 -0.50 16.96 -12.11
C ASP A 257 -0.25 18.45 -11.93
N VAL A 258 0.62 19.03 -12.77
CA VAL A 258 0.94 20.47 -12.74
C VAL A 258 -0.27 21.30 -13.12
N VAL A 259 -1.00 20.95 -14.19
CA VAL A 259 -2.23 21.64 -14.60
C VAL A 259 -3.27 21.62 -13.48
N SER A 260 -3.43 20.48 -12.80
CA SER A 260 -4.39 20.31 -11.71
C SER A 260 -4.07 21.22 -10.53
N LYS A 261 -2.78 21.38 -10.20
CA LYS A 261 -2.30 22.30 -9.16
C LYS A 261 -2.48 23.76 -9.55
N ALA A 262 -2.11 24.13 -10.78
CA ALA A 262 -2.25 25.49 -11.30
C ALA A 262 -3.71 25.97 -11.29
N ASN A 263 -4.66 25.06 -11.57
CA ASN A 263 -6.09 25.33 -11.54
C ASN A 263 -6.74 25.25 -10.14
N GLY A 264 -5.98 25.05 -9.06
CA GLY A 264 -6.50 24.96 -7.69
C GLY A 264 -7.31 23.70 -7.40
N LEU A 265 -7.15 22.62 -8.19
CA LEU A 265 -7.86 21.36 -7.97
C LEU A 265 -7.25 20.56 -6.81
N CYS A 266 -5.93 20.66 -6.62
CA CYS A 266 -5.17 19.96 -5.58
C CYS A 266 -5.00 20.76 -4.26
N GLY A 267 -5.71 21.89 -4.10
CA GLY A 267 -5.61 22.76 -2.92
C GLY A 267 -5.26 24.21 -3.28
N GLU A 268 -4.56 24.90 -2.37
CA GLU A 268 -4.07 26.25 -2.65
C GLU A 268 -3.09 26.23 -3.83
N PRO A 269 -3.20 27.19 -4.76
CA PRO A 269 -2.26 27.29 -5.87
C PRO A 269 -0.84 27.46 -5.32
N PRO A 270 0.18 26.88 -5.97
CA PRO A 270 1.55 26.99 -5.51
C PRO A 270 1.95 28.46 -5.38
N THR A 271 2.60 28.80 -4.27
CA THR A 271 3.13 30.14 -4.01
C THR A 271 4.18 30.55 -5.05
N ASP A 272 4.90 29.56 -5.58
CA ASP A 272 5.87 29.73 -6.65
C ASP A 272 5.23 29.56 -8.03
N LYS A 273 5.16 30.65 -8.79
CA LYS A 273 4.58 30.69 -10.14
C LYS A 273 5.36 29.83 -11.13
N LEU A 274 6.68 29.69 -10.96
CA LEU A 274 7.53 28.92 -11.88
C LEU A 274 7.32 27.41 -11.75
N SER A 275 6.71 26.94 -10.66
CA SER A 275 6.30 25.53 -10.53
C SER A 275 5.22 25.11 -11.55
N ASN A 276 4.64 26.06 -12.30
CA ASN A 276 3.67 25.81 -13.37
C ASN A 276 4.28 25.85 -14.78
N CYS A 277 5.62 25.99 -14.91
CA CYS A 277 6.30 26.23 -16.19
C CYS A 277 6.11 25.14 -17.25
N LEU A 278 5.76 23.91 -16.86
CA LEU A 278 5.36 22.84 -17.78
C LEU A 278 4.03 23.11 -18.51
N THR A 279 3.22 24.04 -18.02
CA THR A 279 1.84 24.26 -18.49
C THR A 279 1.63 25.68 -19.01
N GLU A 280 2.20 26.68 -18.34
CA GLU A 280 2.16 28.06 -18.76
C GLU A 280 3.49 28.71 -18.36
N ILE A 281 4.04 29.56 -19.22
CA ILE A 281 5.18 30.42 -18.88
C ILE A 281 4.88 31.83 -19.38
N ARG A 282 5.10 32.81 -18.51
CA ARG A 282 5.01 34.23 -18.86
C ARG A 282 6.37 34.86 -18.72
N SER A 283 6.71 35.75 -19.65
CA SER A 283 8.01 36.43 -19.61
C SER A 283 8.19 37.29 -18.35
N SER A 284 7.10 37.77 -17.72
CA SER A 284 7.19 38.49 -16.44
C SER A 284 7.65 37.63 -15.25
N TRP A 285 7.63 36.30 -15.38
CA TRP A 285 8.11 35.39 -14.35
C TRP A 285 9.63 35.19 -14.43
N VAL A 286 10.22 35.46 -15.60
CA VAL A 286 11.64 35.27 -15.90
C VAL A 286 12.19 36.66 -16.27
N GLY A 287 12.62 37.42 -15.27
CA GLY A 287 12.90 38.86 -15.41
C GLY A 287 13.86 39.27 -16.55
N HIS A 288 13.79 40.53 -16.96
CA HIS A 288 14.61 41.20 -17.99
C HIS A 288 14.62 40.53 -19.38
N LEU A 289 13.42 40.31 -19.92
CA LEU A 289 13.25 39.93 -21.33
C LEU A 289 12.77 41.14 -22.15
N ASP A 290 13.39 41.36 -23.31
CA ASP A 290 13.07 42.49 -24.21
C ASP A 290 11.68 42.38 -24.85
N HIS A 291 11.05 41.21 -24.78
CA HIS A 291 9.71 40.95 -25.31
C HIS A 291 8.79 40.36 -24.25
N HIS A 292 7.52 40.79 -24.28
CA HIS A 292 6.51 40.27 -23.38
C HIS A 292 5.68 39.17 -24.06
N PHE A 293 5.65 37.98 -23.47
CA PHE A 293 4.92 36.85 -24.04
C PHE A 293 4.30 35.95 -22.96
N ASN A 294 3.25 35.24 -23.37
CA ASN A 294 2.61 34.18 -22.61
C ASN A 294 2.49 32.94 -23.49
N ILE A 295 3.07 31.82 -23.06
CA ILE A 295 2.97 30.53 -23.75
C ILE A 295 2.20 29.57 -22.87
N ARG A 296 1.17 28.94 -23.43
CA ARG A 296 0.49 27.79 -22.84
C ARG A 296 0.90 26.52 -23.55
N PHE A 297 1.39 25.55 -22.79
CA PHE A 297 1.88 24.28 -23.28
C PHE A 297 0.85 23.17 -23.15
N GLY A 298 0.79 22.33 -24.16
CA GLY A 298 0.30 20.97 -24.05
C GLY A 298 1.30 20.04 -23.38
N PRO A 299 0.94 18.77 -23.12
CA PRO A 299 1.84 17.83 -22.50
C PRO A 299 3.06 17.60 -23.40
N PRO A 300 4.28 17.66 -22.81
CA PRO A 300 5.48 17.37 -23.57
C PRO A 300 5.46 15.93 -24.06
N ARG A 301 6.04 15.70 -25.23
CA ARG A 301 6.13 14.36 -25.82
C ARG A 301 7.56 14.06 -26.22
N VAL A 302 7.97 12.81 -26.11
CA VAL A 302 9.23 12.32 -26.64
C VAL A 302 8.99 11.39 -27.82
N ARG A 303 9.94 11.38 -28.74
CA ARG A 303 10.09 10.32 -29.76
C ARG A 303 11.47 9.71 -29.64
N ALA A 304 11.55 8.39 -29.51
CA ALA A 304 12.82 7.71 -29.34
C ALA A 304 13.63 7.71 -30.65
N LEU A 305 14.83 8.29 -30.63
CA LEU A 305 15.76 8.21 -31.75
C LEU A 305 16.62 6.97 -31.67
N CYS A 306 17.14 6.68 -30.48
CA CYS A 306 17.85 5.44 -30.13
C CYS A 306 17.67 5.17 -28.64
N ASN A 307 18.44 4.23 -28.09
CA ASN A 307 18.37 3.93 -26.67
C ASN A 307 18.91 5.05 -25.74
N ARG A 308 19.52 6.11 -26.30
CA ARG A 308 20.19 7.21 -25.58
C ARG A 308 19.79 8.62 -26.02
N GLU A 309 19.08 8.77 -27.13
CA GLU A 309 18.68 10.08 -27.65
C GLU A 309 17.19 10.06 -27.95
N VAL A 310 16.51 11.16 -27.62
CA VAL A 310 15.10 11.38 -27.91
C VAL A 310 14.90 12.75 -28.55
N VAL A 311 13.81 12.88 -29.31
CA VAL A 311 13.28 14.19 -29.69
C VAL A 311 12.24 14.58 -28.66
N LEU A 312 12.51 15.64 -27.89
CA LEU A 312 11.58 16.28 -26.98
C LEU A 312 10.76 17.33 -27.75
N TYR A 313 9.44 17.21 -27.66
CA TYR A 313 8.48 18.10 -28.28
C TYR A 313 7.74 18.92 -27.23
N PHE A 314 7.79 20.24 -27.38
CA PHE A 314 6.88 21.17 -26.72
C PHE A 314 5.87 21.66 -27.74
N THR A 315 4.59 21.38 -27.49
CA THR A 315 3.50 21.87 -28.33
C THR A 315 2.82 22.99 -27.57
N SER A 316 2.67 24.16 -28.18
CA SER A 316 1.92 25.26 -27.59
C SER A 316 0.46 25.19 -28.01
N SER A 317 -0.46 25.29 -27.07
CA SER A 317 -1.87 25.50 -27.38
C SER A 317 -2.12 26.94 -27.81
N ASN A 318 -1.50 27.92 -27.14
CA ASN A 318 -1.56 29.33 -27.50
C ASN A 318 -0.26 30.05 -27.12
N ILE A 319 0.18 30.97 -27.97
CA ILE A 319 1.30 31.88 -27.74
C ILE A 319 0.79 33.30 -28.01
N HIS A 320 0.93 34.17 -27.03
CA HIS A 320 0.53 35.58 -27.12
C HIS A 320 1.73 36.48 -26.88
N PHE A 321 1.90 37.50 -27.72
CA PHE A 321 2.90 38.55 -27.55
C PHE A 321 2.24 39.88 -27.19
N TYR A 322 2.90 40.65 -26.32
CA TYR A 322 2.40 41.87 -25.72
C TYR A 322 3.43 42.99 -25.82
N GLU A 323 2.95 44.23 -25.84
CA GLU A 323 3.80 45.43 -25.83
C GLU A 323 4.41 45.68 -24.44
N SER A 324 3.72 45.26 -23.38
CA SER A 324 4.13 45.48 -22.00
C SER A 324 3.94 44.21 -21.15
N ALA A 325 4.40 44.25 -19.90
CA ALA A 325 4.23 43.17 -18.93
C ALA A 325 2.78 43.02 -18.42
N ASP A 326 1.83 43.82 -18.92
CA ASP A 326 0.40 43.65 -18.65
C ASP A 326 -0.22 42.64 -19.63
N PHE A 327 -0.50 41.44 -19.12
CA PHE A 327 -1.07 40.32 -19.89
C PHE A 327 -2.60 40.34 -19.96
N ASP A 328 -3.26 41.30 -19.29
CA ASP A 328 -4.71 41.46 -19.33
C ASP A 328 -5.17 42.33 -20.52
N CYS A 329 -4.24 43.00 -21.21
CA CYS A 329 -4.49 43.70 -22.47
C CYS A 329 -4.67 42.74 -23.66
N GLU A 330 -5.19 43.25 -24.79
CA GLU A 330 -5.24 42.47 -26.02
C GLU A 330 -3.82 42.16 -26.54
N PRO A 331 -3.54 40.91 -26.97
CA PRO A 331 -2.23 40.53 -27.47
C PRO A 331 -1.97 41.17 -28.84
N MET A 332 -0.76 41.69 -29.05
CA MET A 332 -0.31 42.23 -30.35
C MET A 332 -0.34 41.14 -31.43
N ASN A 333 0.12 39.94 -31.06
CA ASN A 333 0.18 38.79 -31.94
C ASN A 333 -0.23 37.55 -31.17
N SER A 334 -0.97 36.66 -31.85
CA SER A 334 -1.39 35.38 -31.30
C SER A 334 -1.08 34.28 -32.29
N HIS A 335 -0.52 33.19 -31.77
CA HIS A 335 -0.17 32.01 -32.54
C HIS A 335 -0.67 30.75 -31.84
N VAL A 336 -1.04 29.75 -32.63
CA VAL A 336 -1.54 28.45 -32.16
C VAL A 336 -0.75 27.32 -32.82
N ASP A 337 -0.72 26.17 -32.17
CA ASP A 337 -0.15 24.91 -32.69
C ASP A 337 1.33 24.99 -33.11
N TRP A 338 2.12 25.88 -32.49
CA TRP A 338 3.57 25.87 -32.65
C TRP A 338 4.15 24.65 -31.95
N LYS A 339 5.08 23.99 -32.64
CA LYS A 339 5.80 22.83 -32.11
C LYS A 339 7.28 23.13 -32.11
N PHE A 340 7.89 23.04 -30.93
CA PHE A 340 9.32 23.16 -30.74
C PHE A 340 9.91 21.77 -30.52
N ALA A 341 10.88 21.39 -31.34
CA ALA A 341 11.55 20.10 -31.25
C ALA A 341 13.00 20.29 -30.80
N PHE A 342 13.40 19.57 -29.76
CA PHE A 342 14.78 19.52 -29.25
C PHE A 342 15.27 18.09 -29.25
N ILE A 343 16.48 17.85 -29.74
CA ILE A 343 17.13 16.55 -29.61
C ILE A 343 17.93 16.57 -28.32
N VAL A 344 17.69 15.60 -27.44
CA VAL A 344 18.25 15.55 -26.10
C VAL A 344 18.73 14.14 -25.77
N ASP A 345 19.86 14.05 -25.07
CA ASP A 345 20.38 12.80 -24.57
C ASP A 345 19.61 12.36 -23.30
N VAL A 346 19.44 11.05 -23.13
CA VAL A 346 18.75 10.43 -21.99
C VAL A 346 19.77 9.69 -21.13
N VAL A 347 19.69 9.90 -19.83
CA VAL A 347 20.56 9.27 -18.84
C VAL A 347 19.71 8.46 -17.85
N GLU A 348 20.14 7.24 -17.58
CA GLU A 348 19.60 6.39 -16.53
C GLU A 348 20.12 6.86 -15.16
N ASP A 349 19.22 7.21 -14.24
CA ASP A 349 19.60 7.64 -12.90
C ASP A 349 19.70 6.44 -11.94
N LYS A 350 20.93 5.97 -11.75
CA LYS A 350 21.27 4.84 -10.88
C LYS A 350 21.40 5.23 -9.40
N SER A 351 21.12 6.48 -9.04
CA SER A 351 21.21 6.94 -7.64
C SER A 351 20.04 6.45 -6.78
N THR A 352 18.90 6.12 -7.40
CA THR A 352 17.73 5.59 -6.70
C THR A 352 17.62 4.08 -6.92
N PRO A 353 17.07 3.32 -5.96
CA PRO A 353 16.82 1.87 -6.13
C PRO A 353 15.76 1.57 -7.21
N VAL A 354 15.16 2.60 -7.81
CA VAL A 354 14.08 2.54 -8.77
C VAL A 354 14.64 2.98 -10.13
N HIS A 355 14.33 2.25 -11.21
CA HIS A 355 14.84 2.54 -12.55
C HIS A 355 14.23 3.83 -13.14
N SER A 356 14.88 4.98 -12.97
CA SER A 356 14.40 6.28 -13.43
C SER A 356 15.19 6.81 -14.64
N LEU A 357 14.50 7.55 -15.52
CA LEU A 357 15.09 8.15 -16.71
C LEU A 357 15.00 9.68 -16.63
N LYS A 358 16.12 10.35 -16.94
CA LYS A 358 16.23 11.80 -16.95
C LYS A 358 16.80 12.32 -18.27
N LEU A 359 16.36 13.49 -18.68
CA LEU A 359 16.92 14.23 -19.81
C LEU A 359 18.18 14.98 -19.38
N ASP A 360 19.25 14.87 -20.16
CA ASP A 360 20.39 15.75 -20.04
C ASP A 360 20.15 17.01 -20.88
N LEU A 361 19.44 17.98 -20.30
CA LEU A 361 19.04 19.20 -21.00
C LEU A 361 20.24 20.07 -21.44
N SER A 362 21.45 19.83 -20.91
CA SER A 362 22.67 20.51 -21.40
C SER A 362 23.08 20.06 -22.81
N THR A 363 22.59 18.90 -23.26
CA THR A 363 22.81 18.34 -24.59
C THR A 363 21.72 18.73 -25.59
N ALA A 364 20.74 19.54 -25.17
CA ALA A 364 19.59 19.88 -25.98
C ALA A 364 20.00 20.69 -27.22
N ARG A 365 19.47 20.28 -28.37
CA ARG A 365 19.77 20.87 -29.68
C ARG A 365 18.47 21.19 -30.40
N PHE A 366 18.24 22.46 -30.74
CA PHE A 366 17.05 22.83 -31.49
C PHE A 366 17.03 22.17 -32.87
N CYS A 367 15.85 21.70 -33.27
CA CYS A 367 15.63 20.91 -34.47
C CYS A 367 14.57 21.57 -35.35
N SER A 368 15.02 22.46 -36.25
CA SER A 368 14.15 23.28 -37.10
C SER A 368 13.20 22.46 -37.98
N HIS A 369 13.64 21.32 -38.50
CA HIS A 369 12.87 20.50 -39.44
C HIS A 369 11.74 19.67 -38.81
N LEU A 370 11.82 19.37 -37.50
CA LEU A 370 10.75 18.69 -36.75
C LEU A 370 9.83 19.69 -36.01
N SER A 371 10.20 20.97 -36.06
CA SER A 371 9.43 22.08 -35.50
C SER A 371 8.46 22.61 -36.55
N THR A 372 7.28 23.07 -36.12
CA THR A 372 6.28 23.66 -37.03
C THR A 372 6.23 25.17 -36.82
N THR A 373 6.44 25.92 -37.90
CA THR A 373 6.40 27.39 -37.91
C THR A 373 5.62 27.91 -39.11
N PHE A 374 5.03 29.10 -38.97
CA PHE A 374 4.45 29.84 -40.09
C PHE A 374 5.47 30.86 -40.59
N LYS A 375 5.70 30.91 -41.91
CA LYS A 375 6.75 31.73 -42.55
C LYS A 375 6.69 33.22 -42.19
N GLU A 376 5.52 33.72 -41.81
CA GLU A 376 5.25 35.12 -41.50
C GLU A 376 5.65 35.55 -40.08
N ALA A 377 5.97 34.60 -39.19
CA ALA A 377 6.24 34.84 -37.76
C ALA A 377 7.69 34.53 -37.33
N ASN A 378 8.65 34.57 -38.26
CA ASN A 378 10.00 34.05 -38.06
C ASN A 378 10.80 34.75 -36.94
N ILE A 379 10.57 36.05 -36.71
CA ILE A 379 11.27 36.83 -35.68
C ILE A 379 10.84 36.37 -34.27
N HIS A 380 9.52 36.29 -34.02
CA HIS A 380 8.97 35.80 -32.76
C HIS A 380 9.36 34.35 -32.49
N PHE A 381 9.38 33.51 -33.54
CA PHE A 381 9.80 32.12 -33.42
C PHE A 381 11.29 32.01 -33.02
N THR A 382 12.17 32.76 -33.68
CA THR A 382 13.61 32.80 -33.37
C THR A 382 13.84 33.26 -31.94
N TYR A 383 13.14 34.31 -31.50
CA TYR A 383 13.23 34.81 -30.14
C TYR A 383 12.83 33.75 -29.10
N LEU A 384 11.75 33.00 -29.35
CA LEU A 384 11.35 31.93 -28.45
C LEU A 384 12.37 30.80 -28.42
N ILE A 385 12.98 30.40 -29.55
CA ILE A 385 14.07 29.41 -29.54
C ILE A 385 15.19 29.85 -28.60
N THR A 386 15.65 31.11 -28.72
CA THR A 386 16.70 31.64 -27.84
C THR A 386 16.28 31.58 -26.37
N PHE A 387 15.02 31.90 -26.07
CA PHE A 387 14.46 31.77 -24.72
C PHE A 387 14.44 30.31 -24.23
N PHE A 388 14.07 29.36 -25.09
CA PHE A 388 14.08 27.94 -24.74
C PHE A 388 15.49 27.47 -24.39
N GLU A 389 16.45 27.73 -25.28
CA GLU A 389 17.84 27.28 -25.16
C GLU A 389 18.56 27.96 -23.99
N SER A 390 18.31 29.24 -23.75
CA SER A 390 19.07 30.01 -22.74
C SER A 390 18.44 30.02 -21.34
N TYR A 391 17.14 29.70 -21.21
CA TYR A 391 16.42 29.87 -19.94
C TYR A 391 15.43 28.75 -19.62
N TYR A 392 14.53 28.40 -20.55
CA TYR A 392 13.42 27.49 -20.21
C TYR A 392 13.90 26.08 -19.84
N LEU A 393 14.88 25.55 -20.56
CA LEU A 393 15.41 24.22 -20.27
C LEU A 393 16.09 24.16 -18.88
N ASP A 394 16.81 25.22 -18.49
CA ASP A 394 17.39 25.33 -17.15
C ASP A 394 16.32 25.41 -16.05
N LEU A 395 15.19 26.08 -16.32
CA LEU A 395 14.04 26.08 -15.41
C LEU A 395 13.50 24.65 -15.20
N LEU A 396 13.40 23.85 -16.26
CA LEU A 396 12.98 22.45 -16.12
C LEU A 396 13.95 21.64 -15.24
N VAL A 397 15.26 21.91 -15.32
CA VAL A 397 16.26 21.32 -14.41
C VAL A 397 16.02 21.76 -12.97
N GLN A 398 15.90 23.07 -12.73
CA GLN A 398 15.73 23.66 -11.40
C GLN A 398 14.51 23.09 -10.65
N TYR A 399 13.43 22.81 -11.37
CA TYR A 399 12.17 22.30 -10.79
C TYR A 399 12.03 20.77 -10.86
N ASN A 400 13.09 20.03 -11.22
CA ASN A 400 13.09 18.58 -11.39
C ASN A 400 12.06 18.06 -12.41
N MET A 401 11.74 18.86 -13.43
CA MET A 401 10.81 18.53 -14.51
C MET A 401 11.49 17.88 -15.72
N PHE A 402 12.76 17.50 -15.58
CA PHE A 402 13.58 16.82 -16.59
C PHE A 402 13.55 15.28 -16.45
N TYR A 403 12.86 14.74 -15.43
CA TYR A 403 12.57 13.31 -15.35
C TYR A 403 11.46 12.95 -16.34
N ILE A 404 11.72 11.97 -17.20
CA ILE A 404 10.77 11.50 -18.22
C ILE A 404 10.16 10.15 -17.87
N TYR A 405 10.68 9.46 -16.86
CA TYR A 405 10.10 8.21 -16.38
C TYR A 405 10.51 7.92 -14.93
N TYR A 406 9.54 7.54 -14.10
CA TYR A 406 9.76 7.09 -12.72
C TYR A 406 8.79 5.95 -12.34
N PRO A 407 9.27 4.71 -12.15
CA PRO A 407 8.43 3.53 -11.86
C PRO A 407 7.62 3.64 -10.56
N GLY A 408 8.04 4.45 -9.60
CA GLY A 408 7.44 4.49 -8.27
C GLY A 408 6.14 5.31 -8.15
N GLY A 409 5.52 5.71 -9.26
CA GLY A 409 4.29 6.51 -9.26
C GLY A 409 3.08 5.86 -9.92
N TYR A 410 3.25 4.84 -10.77
CA TYR A 410 2.19 4.37 -11.66
C TYR A 410 2.24 2.85 -11.83
N TYR A 411 1.10 2.22 -11.54
CA TYR A 411 0.66 0.87 -11.93
C TYR A 411 1.72 -0.22 -12.03
N GLY A 412 1.94 -0.90 -10.90
CA GLY A 412 1.91 -2.37 -10.95
C GLY A 412 0.45 -2.80 -11.12
N GLU A 413 -0.04 -2.84 -12.37
CA GLU A 413 -1.00 -3.88 -12.70
C GLU A 413 -0.27 -5.23 -12.56
N ASP A 414 -0.97 -6.22 -12.04
CA ASP A 414 -0.60 -7.65 -11.88
C ASP A 414 -0.05 -8.18 -10.56
N GLU A 415 0.26 -7.35 -9.55
CA GLU A 415 0.35 -7.86 -8.18
C GLU A 415 -0.46 -6.97 -7.23
N ALA A 416 -1.77 -7.23 -7.16
CA ALA A 416 -2.41 -7.09 -5.86
C ALA A 416 -1.57 -7.92 -4.88
N PRO A 417 -0.86 -7.34 -3.89
CA PRO A 417 -0.28 -8.16 -2.83
C PRO A 417 -1.45 -8.95 -2.26
N GLY A 418 -1.42 -10.27 -2.44
CA GLY A 418 -2.58 -11.15 -2.36
C GLY A 418 -3.48 -10.89 -1.16
N PHE A 419 -4.45 -9.99 -1.34
CA PHE A 419 -5.69 -9.98 -0.61
C PHE A 419 -6.69 -10.58 -1.57
N SER A 420 -6.66 -11.91 -1.64
CA SER A 420 -7.73 -12.69 -2.26
C SER A 420 -9.05 -12.09 -1.82
N ASP A 421 -9.87 -11.68 -2.78
CA ASP A 421 -11.30 -11.50 -2.57
C ASP A 421 -11.80 -12.75 -1.84
N ILE A 422 -12.13 -12.58 -0.57
CA ILE A 422 -12.91 -13.56 0.17
C ILE A 422 -14.32 -13.41 -0.40
N SER A 423 -14.54 -14.06 -1.55
CA SER A 423 -15.86 -14.54 -1.93
C SER A 423 -16.32 -15.45 -0.79
N GLU A 424 -17.41 -15.04 -0.14
CA GLU A 424 -18.19 -15.89 0.75
C GLU A 424 -18.87 -16.97 -0.11
N ASP A 425 -18.09 -17.92 -0.60
CA ASP A 425 -18.63 -19.23 -0.93
C ASP A 425 -18.28 -20.16 0.23
N GLU A 426 -19.31 -20.59 0.95
CA GLU A 426 -19.26 -21.63 1.98
C GLU A 426 -18.87 -22.98 1.36
N SER A 427 -17.62 -23.14 0.96
CA SER A 427 -17.11 -24.41 0.43
C SER A 427 -15.69 -24.67 0.93
N GLU A 428 -15.61 -25.60 1.88
CA GLU A 428 -14.46 -26.44 2.22
C GLU A 428 -13.04 -25.84 2.07
N TRP A 429 -12.54 -25.34 3.20
CA TRP A 429 -11.15 -25.30 3.65
C TRP A 429 -10.14 -26.09 2.81
N LYS A 430 -9.58 -25.47 1.76
CA LYS A 430 -8.25 -25.85 1.24
C LYS A 430 -7.18 -25.01 1.92
N LEU A 431 -6.61 -25.63 2.95
CA LEU A 431 -5.49 -25.12 3.73
C LEU A 431 -4.21 -25.16 2.86
N GLU A 432 -3.91 -24.08 2.14
CA GLU A 432 -2.57 -23.90 1.59
C GLU A 432 -1.57 -23.64 2.73
N LYS A 433 -0.46 -24.35 2.64
CA LYS A 433 0.60 -24.43 3.65
C LYS A 433 1.38 -23.12 3.74
N VAL A 434 0.84 -22.12 4.44
CA VAL A 434 1.65 -21.03 4.99
C VAL A 434 2.28 -21.51 6.31
N GLY A 435 3.54 -21.13 6.51
CA GLY A 435 4.51 -21.71 7.45
C GLY A 435 4.05 -21.92 8.90
N LYS A 436 4.88 -22.72 9.60
CA LYS A 436 4.69 -23.18 10.98
C LYS A 436 4.13 -22.07 11.92
N PRO A 437 3.24 -22.41 12.89
CA PRO A 437 2.66 -21.48 13.88
C PRO A 437 3.67 -20.80 14.83
N ALA A 438 4.98 -20.99 14.64
CA ALA A 438 6.03 -20.40 15.45
C ALA A 438 6.09 -18.85 15.32
N GLY A 439 5.72 -18.28 14.17
CA GLY A 439 5.80 -16.83 13.95
C GLY A 439 4.88 -16.01 14.87
N THR A 440 3.61 -16.39 14.99
CA THR A 440 2.61 -15.65 15.78
C THR A 440 2.94 -15.66 17.28
N VAL A 441 3.43 -16.79 17.81
CA VAL A 441 3.82 -16.89 19.23
C VAL A 441 5.02 -16.01 19.54
N VAL A 442 6.00 -15.92 18.63
CA VAL A 442 7.16 -15.03 18.79
C VAL A 442 6.73 -13.57 18.80
N VAL A 443 5.87 -13.15 17.87
CA VAL A 443 5.35 -11.77 17.84
C VAL A 443 4.61 -11.43 19.14
N TRP A 444 3.69 -12.28 19.59
CA TRP A 444 3.00 -12.08 20.87
C TRP A 444 3.96 -12.00 22.06
N THR A 445 4.96 -12.89 22.09
CA THR A 445 5.96 -12.90 23.18
C THR A 445 6.73 -11.59 23.23
N GLU A 446 7.05 -11.00 22.08
CA GLU A 446 7.75 -9.72 22.02
C GLU A 446 6.81 -8.55 22.36
N THR A 447 5.58 -8.53 21.83
CA THR A 447 4.57 -7.52 22.17
C THR A 447 4.33 -7.45 23.67
N VAL A 448 4.15 -8.60 24.32
CA VAL A 448 3.89 -8.71 25.77
C VAL A 448 5.04 -8.15 26.62
N LYS A 449 6.27 -8.16 26.11
CA LYS A 449 7.46 -7.61 26.78
C LYS A 449 7.66 -6.13 26.50
N GLN A 450 7.36 -5.67 25.29
CA GLN A 450 7.74 -4.34 24.83
C GLN A 450 6.62 -3.30 24.91
N ILE A 451 5.35 -3.70 24.91
CA ILE A 451 4.24 -2.75 24.87
C ILE A 451 4.23 -1.88 26.13
N LYS A 452 3.93 -0.59 25.93
CA LYS A 452 3.81 0.40 27.00
C LYS A 452 2.54 1.21 26.78
N LEU A 453 1.87 1.56 27.86
CA LEU A 453 0.63 2.34 27.80
C LEU A 453 0.81 3.84 28.05
N TYR A 454 2.03 4.33 28.31
CA TYR A 454 2.33 5.77 28.40
C TYR A 454 1.38 6.55 29.35
N GLY A 455 0.95 5.91 30.44
CA GLY A 455 0.02 6.48 31.41
C GLY A 455 -1.46 6.46 31.01
N PHE A 456 -1.83 5.93 29.84
CA PHE A 456 -3.22 5.74 29.43
C PHE A 456 -3.83 4.49 30.06
N ASP A 457 -5.14 4.56 30.37
CA ASP A 457 -5.88 3.43 30.95
C ASP A 457 -6.35 2.42 29.92
N HIS A 458 -6.63 2.93 28.74
CA HIS A 458 -7.19 2.17 27.65
C HIS A 458 -6.56 2.65 26.35
N MET A 459 -6.05 1.70 25.58
CA MET A 459 -5.51 1.96 24.25
C MET A 459 -6.09 0.96 23.25
N ILE A 460 -6.51 1.44 22.09
CA ILE A 460 -6.97 0.60 20.98
C ILE A 460 -6.16 0.97 19.74
N ALA A 461 -5.44 0.00 19.19
CA ALA A 461 -4.75 0.10 17.93
C ALA A 461 -5.66 -0.42 16.81
N ILE A 462 -5.91 0.39 15.77
CA ILE A 462 -6.75 0.04 14.61
C ILE A 462 -5.87 0.05 13.36
N SER A 463 -5.86 -1.07 12.64
CA SER A 463 -5.08 -1.22 11.41
C SER A 463 -5.79 -0.61 10.19
N GLU A 464 -5.01 -0.26 9.16
CA GLU A 464 -5.56 0.15 7.86
C GLU A 464 -6.49 -0.93 7.27
N ALA A 465 -6.11 -2.20 7.40
CA ALA A 465 -6.90 -3.33 6.93
C ALA A 465 -8.29 -3.37 7.60
N SER A 466 -8.38 -2.97 8.87
CA SER A 466 -9.63 -2.88 9.62
C SER A 466 -10.55 -1.81 9.06
N ILE A 467 -9.99 -0.64 8.73
CA ILE A 467 -10.72 0.49 8.15
C ILE A 467 -11.23 0.09 6.75
N ASN A 468 -10.40 -0.56 5.95
CA ASN A 468 -10.79 -1.04 4.62
C ASN A 468 -11.86 -2.14 4.69
N ALA A 469 -11.75 -3.06 5.64
CA ALA A 469 -12.76 -4.09 5.87
C ALA A 469 -14.11 -3.50 6.32
N LEU A 470 -14.10 -2.39 7.06
CA LEU A 470 -15.31 -1.63 7.39
C LEU A 470 -16.01 -1.12 6.13
N PHE A 471 -15.29 -0.43 5.23
CA PHE A 471 -15.88 0.08 3.99
C PHE A 471 -16.41 -1.04 3.08
N ALA A 472 -15.66 -2.13 2.93
CA ALA A 472 -16.09 -3.30 2.18
C ALA A 472 -17.41 -3.88 2.75
N SER A 473 -17.53 -3.94 4.07
CA SER A 473 -18.78 -4.38 4.69
C SER A 473 -19.94 -3.41 4.51
N LEU A 474 -19.71 -2.11 4.68
CA LEU A 474 -20.78 -1.12 4.58
C LEU A 474 -21.39 -1.16 3.17
N ARG A 475 -20.54 -1.36 2.15
CA ARG A 475 -20.95 -1.60 0.77
C ARG A 475 -21.79 -2.87 0.64
N LYS A 476 -21.33 -4.02 1.18
CA LYS A 476 -22.08 -5.29 1.14
C LYS A 476 -23.46 -5.17 1.80
N ALA A 477 -23.56 -4.43 2.90
CA ALA A 477 -24.81 -4.24 3.64
C ALA A 477 -25.82 -3.31 2.93
N ALA A 478 -25.36 -2.44 2.02
CA ALA A 478 -26.20 -1.48 1.32
C ALA A 478 -25.88 -1.48 -0.20
N PRO A 479 -26.26 -2.53 -0.94
CA PRO A 479 -25.87 -2.71 -2.35
C PRO A 479 -26.46 -1.66 -3.32
N GLU A 480 -27.56 -1.00 -2.95
CA GLU A 480 -28.13 0.14 -3.69
C GLU A 480 -27.85 1.50 -2.99
N GLY A 481 -26.92 1.51 -2.03
CA GLY A 481 -26.54 2.69 -1.27
C GLY A 481 -25.58 3.61 -2.01
N CYS A 482 -25.32 4.79 -1.44
CA CYS A 482 -24.39 5.75 -2.02
C CYS A 482 -22.94 5.22 -2.13
N LEU A 483 -22.55 4.19 -1.36
CA LEU A 483 -21.24 3.55 -1.46
C LEU A 483 -21.05 2.71 -2.73
N THR A 484 -22.13 2.23 -3.35
CA THR A 484 -22.05 1.45 -4.59
C THR A 484 -22.31 2.34 -5.80
N LYS A 485 -23.30 3.24 -5.72
CA LYS A 485 -23.70 4.06 -6.86
C LYS A 485 -23.95 5.50 -6.44
N TRP A 486 -23.50 6.44 -7.28
CA TRP A 486 -23.83 7.85 -7.16
C TRP A 486 -24.42 8.37 -8.47
N ARG A 487 -25.43 9.24 -8.36
CA ARG A 487 -26.05 9.91 -9.50
C ARG A 487 -26.36 11.36 -9.15
N HIS A 488 -25.98 12.27 -10.05
CA HIS A 488 -26.31 13.69 -9.95
C HIS A 488 -27.09 14.12 -11.20
N GLY A 489 -28.41 13.94 -11.17
CA GLY A 489 -29.29 14.21 -12.31
C GLY A 489 -28.92 13.35 -13.53
N GLU A 490 -28.74 13.98 -14.68
CA GLU A 490 -28.26 13.36 -15.93
C GLU A 490 -26.79 13.69 -16.23
N TYR A 491 -26.16 14.47 -15.35
CA TYR A 491 -24.82 15.02 -15.60
C TYR A 491 -23.71 14.09 -15.13
N PHE A 492 -23.98 13.27 -14.12
CA PHE A 492 -22.98 12.38 -13.55
C PHE A 492 -23.62 11.11 -13.03
N HIS A 493 -22.99 9.99 -13.34
CA HIS A 493 -23.27 8.70 -12.75
C HIS A 493 -21.96 7.94 -12.60
N ALA A 494 -21.77 7.31 -11.44
CA ALA A 494 -20.63 6.42 -11.20
C ALA A 494 -21.09 5.26 -10.34
N GLU A 495 -20.63 4.06 -10.69
CA GLU A 495 -20.66 2.90 -9.84
C GLU A 495 -19.26 2.66 -9.32
N PHE A 496 -19.11 2.68 -8.01
CA PHE A 496 -17.83 2.56 -7.35
C PHE A 496 -17.51 1.11 -7.07
N SER A 497 -16.25 0.83 -6.79
CA SER A 497 -15.71 -0.33 -6.08
C SER A 497 -15.54 0.00 -4.58
N ASN A 498 -14.89 -0.88 -3.80
CA ASN A 498 -14.62 -0.62 -2.39
C ASN A 498 -13.74 0.65 -2.20
N ILE A 499 -14.12 1.50 -1.23
CA ILE A 499 -13.27 2.63 -0.79
C ILE A 499 -12.03 2.07 -0.12
N ARG A 500 -10.86 2.57 -0.50
CA ARG A 500 -9.58 2.23 0.15
C ARG A 500 -9.02 3.42 0.90
N VAL A 501 -8.55 3.19 2.11
CA VAL A 501 -7.93 4.18 2.99
C VAL A 501 -6.53 3.71 3.33
N LYS A 502 -5.56 4.59 3.10
CA LYS A 502 -4.20 4.49 3.64
C LYS A 502 -4.00 5.63 4.65
N LEU A 503 -3.49 5.30 5.83
CA LEU A 503 -3.20 6.27 6.86
C LEU A 503 -1.86 6.96 6.53
N LEU A 504 -1.80 8.25 6.82
CA LEU A 504 -0.62 9.09 6.63
C LEU A 504 -0.24 9.72 7.98
N SER A 505 1.03 10.06 8.15
CA SER A 505 1.49 10.79 9.32
C SER A 505 0.83 12.18 9.39
N GLY A 506 0.70 12.72 10.61
CA GLY A 506 0.13 14.05 10.84
C GLY A 506 -1.40 14.10 10.76
N SER A 507 -2.09 13.04 11.20
CA SER A 507 -3.56 12.95 11.22
C SER A 507 -4.19 13.11 9.84
N LYS A 508 -3.65 12.43 8.84
CA LYS A 508 -4.14 12.46 7.46
C LYS A 508 -4.38 11.06 6.93
N ALA A 509 -5.14 10.97 5.84
CA ALA A 509 -5.34 9.74 5.10
C ALA A 509 -5.38 10.01 3.59
N LEU A 510 -4.93 9.03 2.81
CA LEU A 510 -5.18 8.95 1.38
C LEU A 510 -6.40 8.05 1.17
N VAL A 511 -7.50 8.63 0.70
CA VAL A 511 -8.75 7.93 0.40
C VAL A 511 -8.86 7.76 -1.10
N THR A 512 -8.98 6.52 -1.55
CA THR A 512 -9.02 6.15 -2.97
C THR A 512 -10.39 5.58 -3.30
N PHE A 513 -11.00 6.14 -4.35
CA PHE A 513 -12.26 5.71 -4.92
C PHE A 513 -11.98 5.08 -6.27
N THR A 514 -12.41 3.83 -6.44
CA THR A 514 -12.34 3.16 -7.73
C THR A 514 -13.73 3.16 -8.34
N VAL A 515 -13.83 3.48 -9.61
CA VAL A 515 -15.07 3.60 -10.39
C VAL A 515 -15.04 2.51 -11.45
N ASP A 516 -15.94 1.55 -11.32
CA ASP A 516 -16.02 0.41 -12.21
C ASP A 516 -16.55 0.87 -13.58
N HIS A 517 -17.66 1.63 -13.56
CA HIS A 517 -18.24 2.27 -14.73
C HIS A 517 -18.99 3.55 -14.37
N GLY A 518 -19.06 4.49 -15.30
CA GLY A 518 -19.81 5.72 -15.12
C GLY A 518 -19.89 6.57 -16.38
N HIS A 519 -20.58 7.69 -16.25
CA HIS A 519 -20.62 8.71 -17.29
C HIS A 519 -20.68 10.14 -16.74
N LEU A 520 -20.17 11.08 -17.52
CA LEU A 520 -20.12 12.51 -17.26
C LEU A 520 -20.62 13.26 -18.48
N THR A 521 -21.52 14.22 -18.27
CA THR A 521 -22.00 15.14 -19.30
C THR A 521 -21.53 16.55 -18.95
N LEU A 522 -20.73 17.17 -19.83
CA LEU A 522 -20.25 18.54 -19.65
C LEU A 522 -21.39 19.56 -19.75
N LYS A 523 -21.19 20.76 -19.19
CA LYS A 523 -22.21 21.83 -19.14
C LYS A 523 -22.75 22.21 -20.52
N ASN A 524 -21.97 22.02 -21.57
CA ASN A 524 -22.34 22.30 -22.96
C ASN A 524 -23.34 21.30 -23.55
N LYS A 525 -23.75 20.26 -22.78
CA LYS A 525 -24.80 19.25 -23.04
C LYS A 525 -24.70 18.45 -24.35
N LYS A 526 -23.64 18.63 -25.14
CA LYS A 526 -23.51 17.96 -26.44
C LYS A 526 -22.87 16.57 -26.36
N ASN A 527 -21.98 16.33 -25.38
CA ASN A 527 -21.20 15.11 -25.32
C ASN A 527 -21.33 14.41 -23.96
N LYS A 528 -21.72 13.13 -24.00
CA LYS A 528 -21.72 12.22 -22.87
C LYS A 528 -20.46 11.37 -22.93
N TYR A 529 -19.64 11.45 -21.89
CA TYR A 529 -18.39 10.70 -21.77
C TYR A 529 -18.60 9.52 -20.86
N ASN A 530 -18.34 8.31 -21.35
CA ASN A 530 -18.35 7.12 -20.51
C ASN A 530 -16.93 6.84 -20.05
N PHE A 531 -16.78 6.40 -18.82
CA PHE A 531 -15.49 6.02 -18.24
C PHE A 531 -15.62 4.72 -17.46
N THR A 532 -14.53 3.96 -17.40
CA THR A 532 -14.44 2.67 -16.71
C THR A 532 -13.08 2.55 -16.05
N SER A 533 -13.01 1.82 -14.93
CA SER A 533 -11.76 1.56 -14.20
C SER A 533 -11.01 2.82 -13.75
N TRP A 534 -11.72 3.93 -13.53
CA TRP A 534 -11.09 5.15 -13.03
C TRP A 534 -10.80 5.00 -11.54
N THR A 535 -9.60 5.35 -11.11
CA THR A 535 -9.21 5.39 -9.71
C THR A 535 -8.86 6.81 -9.34
N ILE A 536 -9.44 7.33 -8.26
CA ILE A 536 -9.28 8.74 -7.88
C ILE A 536 -8.98 8.83 -6.41
N ALA A 537 -7.88 9.50 -6.11
CA ALA A 537 -7.35 9.61 -4.76
C ALA A 537 -7.47 11.03 -4.21
N TYR A 538 -7.74 11.10 -2.91
CA TYR A 538 -7.85 12.32 -2.15
C TYR A 538 -7.05 12.24 -0.85
N GLU A 539 -6.26 13.27 -0.55
CA GLU A 539 -5.74 13.49 0.79
C GLU A 539 -6.82 14.18 1.63
N VAL A 540 -7.11 13.63 2.80
CA VAL A 540 -8.08 14.17 3.76
C VAL A 540 -7.45 14.21 5.14
N ASN A 541 -7.86 15.15 5.97
CA ASN A 541 -7.52 15.10 7.39
C ASN A 541 -8.39 14.05 8.09
N ILE A 542 -7.87 13.52 9.19
CA ILE A 542 -8.64 12.77 10.17
C ILE A 542 -8.88 13.71 11.35
N ARG A 543 -10.08 13.68 11.92
CA ARG A 543 -10.38 14.40 13.17
C ARG A 543 -11.32 13.60 14.05
N MET A 544 -11.32 13.94 15.34
CA MET A 544 -12.28 13.45 16.31
C MET A 544 -13.30 14.54 16.60
N VAL A 545 -14.58 14.19 16.55
CA VAL A 545 -15.71 15.10 16.76
C VAL A 545 -16.69 14.49 17.76
N ASP A 546 -17.40 15.33 18.50
CA ASP A 546 -18.49 14.90 19.35
C ASP A 546 -19.75 14.61 18.51
N GLN A 547 -20.65 13.74 19.00
CA GLN A 547 -21.87 13.30 18.29
C GLN A 547 -22.77 14.47 17.85
N ASP A 548 -22.79 15.57 18.60
CA ASP A 548 -23.56 16.78 18.33
C ASP A 548 -22.91 17.71 17.30
N GLN A 549 -21.61 17.55 17.04
CA GLN A 549 -20.85 18.29 16.03
C GLN A 549 -20.86 17.58 14.65
N LEU A 550 -21.46 16.39 14.55
CA LEU A 550 -21.59 15.67 13.29
C LEU A 550 -22.60 16.36 12.37
N ASP A 551 -22.14 16.78 11.19
CA ASP A 551 -23.00 17.25 10.10
C ASP A 551 -23.62 16.06 9.35
N CYS A 552 -24.59 15.41 9.99
CA CYS A 552 -25.26 14.21 9.48
C CYS A 552 -26.79 14.40 9.39
N ASP A 553 -27.40 13.67 8.44
CA ASP A 553 -28.85 13.57 8.33
C ASP A 553 -29.45 13.03 9.64
N LYS A 554 -30.64 13.51 10.05
CA LYS A 554 -31.30 13.11 11.31
C LYS A 554 -31.46 11.59 11.47
N SER A 555 -31.72 10.90 10.36
CA SER A 555 -31.82 9.44 10.32
C SER A 555 -30.49 8.75 10.66
N CYS A 556 -29.37 9.31 10.22
CA CYS A 556 -28.03 8.84 10.56
C CYS A 556 -27.75 9.05 12.05
N LEU A 557 -28.04 10.24 12.59
CA LEU A 557 -27.88 10.52 14.03
C LEU A 557 -28.72 9.56 14.89
N MET A 558 -29.96 9.28 14.49
CA MET A 558 -30.81 8.29 15.16
C MET A 558 -30.25 6.87 15.07
N PHE A 559 -29.69 6.48 13.92
CA PHE A 559 -29.05 5.18 13.74
C PHE A 559 -27.81 5.04 14.61
N LEU A 560 -26.94 6.06 14.64
CA LEU A 560 -25.73 6.09 15.48
C LEU A 560 -26.09 6.03 16.96
N ALA A 561 -27.08 6.82 17.41
CA ALA A 561 -27.59 6.75 18.77
C ALA A 561 -28.13 5.35 19.12
N LYS A 562 -28.88 4.73 18.20
CA LYS A 562 -29.38 3.35 18.39
C LYS A 562 -28.25 2.32 18.44
N MET A 563 -27.17 2.51 17.69
CA MET A 563 -25.99 1.63 17.73
C MET A 563 -25.25 1.76 19.06
N ALA A 564 -25.03 2.98 19.54
CA ALA A 564 -24.44 3.25 20.85
C ALA A 564 -25.30 2.66 21.99
N LEU A 565 -26.63 2.68 21.85
CA LEU A 565 -27.56 2.04 22.78
C LEU A 565 -27.52 0.50 22.70
N ARG A 566 -27.33 -0.09 21.51
CA ARG A 566 -27.21 -1.55 21.35
C ARG A 566 -25.95 -2.12 22.00
N THR A 567 -24.88 -1.33 22.05
CA THR A 567 -23.67 -1.73 22.76
C THR A 567 -23.84 -1.76 24.28
N LEU A 568 -24.91 -1.19 24.85
CA LEU A 568 -25.12 -1.14 26.30
C LEU A 568 -26.35 -1.96 26.68
N GLU A 569 -26.14 -3.22 27.04
CA GLU A 569 -27.18 -4.03 27.68
C GLU A 569 -27.33 -3.59 29.15
N GLY A 570 -28.18 -2.59 29.44
CA GLY A 570 -28.53 -2.18 30.81
C GLY A 570 -28.96 -0.72 30.98
N ASP A 571 -29.25 -0.33 32.24
CA ASP A 571 -29.60 1.05 32.68
C ASP A 571 -28.41 2.05 32.62
N GLU A 572 -27.29 1.68 31.99
CA GLU A 572 -26.07 2.50 31.97
C GLU A 572 -26.19 3.62 30.93
N THR A 573 -26.33 4.86 31.41
CA THR A 573 -26.37 6.05 30.56
C THR A 573 -24.96 6.57 30.29
N TYR A 574 -24.54 6.55 29.02
CA TYR A 574 -23.34 7.26 28.58
C TYR A 574 -23.63 8.76 28.44
N SER A 575 -22.61 9.61 28.55
CA SER A 575 -22.78 11.07 28.47
C SER A 575 -22.83 11.57 27.03
N THR A 576 -21.90 11.11 26.20
CA THR A 576 -21.81 11.46 24.78
C THR A 576 -21.06 10.39 24.00
N THR A 577 -21.04 10.47 22.67
CA THR A 577 -20.21 9.62 21.80
C THR A 577 -19.26 10.50 21.01
N LYS A 578 -17.99 10.08 20.92
CA LYS A 578 -17.00 10.69 20.04
C LYS A 578 -16.79 9.84 18.81
N HIS A 579 -16.60 10.48 17.66
CA HIS A 579 -16.40 9.82 16.38
C HIS A 579 -15.09 10.27 15.77
N ILE A 580 -14.32 9.31 15.25
CA ILE A 580 -13.17 9.59 14.39
C ILE A 580 -13.67 9.53 12.95
N VAL A 581 -13.48 10.62 12.23
CA VAL A 581 -14.03 10.82 10.89
C VAL A 581 -12.94 11.16 9.88
N LEU A 582 -13.16 10.72 8.64
CA LEU A 582 -12.48 11.26 7.46
C LEU A 582 -13.10 12.63 7.16
N ASP A 583 -12.30 13.68 7.25
CA ASP A 583 -12.77 15.06 7.11
C ASP A 583 -12.83 15.48 5.64
N PHE A 584 -13.93 15.13 4.98
CA PHE A 584 -14.13 15.40 3.56
C PHE A 584 -14.21 16.89 3.21
N ASP A 585 -14.35 17.79 4.18
CA ASP A 585 -14.25 19.24 3.95
C ASP A 585 -12.82 19.68 3.64
N THR A 586 -11.83 18.91 4.09
CA THR A 586 -10.39 19.19 3.89
C THR A 586 -9.80 18.51 2.65
N VAL A 587 -10.67 17.97 1.78
CA VAL A 587 -10.29 17.13 0.67
C VAL A 587 -9.37 17.83 -0.33
N LYS A 588 -8.20 17.24 -0.59
CA LYS A 588 -7.26 17.65 -1.63
C LYS A 588 -7.13 16.54 -2.65
N TYR A 589 -7.39 16.86 -3.92
CA TYR A 589 -7.20 15.90 -5.00
C TYR A 589 -5.72 15.52 -5.13
N VAL A 590 -5.45 14.22 -5.28
CA VAL A 590 -4.09 13.69 -5.41
C VAL A 590 -3.96 12.99 -6.75
N TYR A 591 -3.47 13.74 -7.73
CA TYR A 591 -3.30 13.23 -9.10
C TYR A 591 -2.37 12.02 -9.17
N LYS A 592 -1.23 12.05 -8.46
CA LYS A 592 -0.21 10.99 -8.46
C LYS A 592 -0.71 9.60 -8.05
N HIS A 593 -1.86 9.51 -7.39
CA HIS A 593 -2.49 8.23 -6.99
C HIS A 593 -3.81 7.97 -7.70
N SER A 594 -4.07 8.69 -8.80
CA SER A 594 -5.28 8.58 -9.60
C SER A 594 -4.98 7.97 -10.97
N SER A 595 -5.81 7.03 -11.43
CA SER A 595 -5.87 6.53 -12.83
C SER A 595 -7.11 7.04 -13.49
N MET A 596 -6.99 7.54 -14.71
CA MET A 596 -8.16 7.84 -15.55
C MET A 596 -7.91 7.35 -16.97
N PRO A 597 -7.83 6.02 -17.18
CA PRO A 597 -7.61 5.45 -18.50
C PRO A 597 -8.70 5.92 -19.47
N GLY A 598 -8.29 6.28 -20.69
CA GLY A 598 -9.19 6.77 -21.73
C GLY A 598 -9.74 8.20 -21.54
N MET A 599 -9.31 8.93 -20.50
CA MET A 599 -9.66 10.36 -20.34
C MET A 599 -9.00 11.25 -21.41
N TRP A 600 -7.88 10.80 -21.95
CA TRP A 600 -7.07 11.58 -22.88
C TRP A 600 -7.73 11.68 -24.26
N HIS A 601 -7.97 12.91 -24.69
CA HIS A 601 -8.39 13.26 -26.05
C HIS A 601 -7.29 14.04 -26.77
N ASP A 602 -7.40 14.18 -28.09
CA ASP A 602 -6.53 15.09 -28.85
C ASP A 602 -6.72 16.57 -28.44
N ASP A 603 -7.87 16.88 -27.81
CA ASP A 603 -8.17 18.20 -27.22
C ASP A 603 -7.82 18.21 -25.72
N GLU A 604 -6.75 18.93 -25.39
CA GLU A 604 -6.24 19.13 -24.03
C GLU A 604 -7.20 19.95 -23.16
N LEU A 605 -7.86 20.97 -23.73
CA LEU A 605 -8.79 21.81 -22.99
C LEU A 605 -10.02 21.00 -22.57
N LEU A 606 -10.49 20.13 -23.47
CA LEU A 606 -11.57 19.22 -23.18
C LEU A 606 -11.20 18.25 -22.04
N THR A 607 -9.99 17.70 -22.07
CA THR A 607 -9.47 16.80 -21.01
C THR A 607 -9.47 17.51 -19.64
N ILE A 608 -9.02 18.77 -19.60
CA ILE A 608 -9.04 19.58 -18.37
C ILE A 608 -10.47 19.86 -17.90
N GLU A 609 -11.39 20.19 -18.81
CA GLU A 609 -12.80 20.45 -18.46
C GLU A 609 -13.49 19.21 -17.91
N GLN A 610 -13.20 18.03 -18.47
CA GLN A 610 -13.67 16.73 -17.97
C GLN A 610 -13.15 16.47 -16.56
N LEU A 611 -11.84 16.61 -16.32
CA LEU A 611 -11.26 16.40 -15.00
C LEU A 611 -11.86 17.37 -13.95
N LYS A 612 -11.98 18.66 -14.29
CA LYS A 612 -12.61 19.67 -13.43
C LYS A 612 -14.04 19.29 -13.07
N SER A 613 -14.82 18.87 -14.06
CA SER A 613 -16.22 18.49 -13.88
C SER A 613 -16.33 17.21 -13.04
N PHE A 614 -15.47 16.23 -13.29
CA PHE A 614 -15.43 14.99 -12.51
C PHE A 614 -15.12 15.27 -11.04
N ILE A 615 -14.03 16.00 -10.75
CA ILE A 615 -13.63 16.36 -9.38
C ILE A 615 -14.75 17.13 -8.67
N HIS A 616 -15.44 18.04 -9.38
CA HIS A 616 -16.58 18.76 -8.83
C HIS A 616 -17.72 17.84 -8.39
N PHE A 617 -18.09 16.83 -9.21
CA PHE A 617 -19.12 15.88 -8.83
C PHE A 617 -18.69 14.93 -7.71
N MET A 618 -17.42 14.55 -7.67
CA MET A 618 -16.87 13.79 -6.55
C MET A 618 -16.87 14.57 -5.24
N ARG A 619 -16.54 15.86 -5.24
CA ARG A 619 -16.65 16.69 -4.02
C ARG A 619 -18.08 16.71 -3.48
N LYS A 620 -19.09 16.80 -4.35
CA LYS A 620 -20.51 16.67 -3.96
C LYS A 620 -20.83 15.27 -3.41
N TYR A 621 -20.27 14.23 -4.00
CA TYR A 621 -20.42 12.85 -3.51
C TYR A 621 -19.83 12.68 -2.11
N LEU A 622 -18.63 13.21 -1.86
CA LEU A 622 -17.98 13.17 -0.54
C LEU A 622 -18.81 13.88 0.53
N VAL A 623 -19.38 15.04 0.22
CA VAL A 623 -20.32 15.74 1.13
C VAL A 623 -21.53 14.83 1.43
N LYS A 624 -22.06 14.13 0.42
CA LYS A 624 -23.17 13.20 0.65
C LYS A 624 -22.78 11.99 1.50
N LEU A 625 -21.56 11.48 1.36
CA LEU A 625 -21.04 10.42 2.24
C LEU A 625 -20.94 10.90 3.70
N SER A 626 -20.46 12.13 3.91
CA SER A 626 -20.41 12.75 5.24
C SER A 626 -21.80 12.92 5.85
N ALA A 627 -22.76 13.44 5.08
CA ALA A 627 -24.15 13.59 5.54
C ALA A 627 -24.81 12.25 5.89
N ALA A 628 -24.41 11.16 5.24
CA ALA A 628 -24.87 9.81 5.54
C ALA A 628 -24.11 9.13 6.70
N GLY A 629 -23.13 9.80 7.32
CA GLY A 629 -22.27 9.26 8.37
C GLY A 629 -21.28 8.18 7.90
N LEU A 630 -21.07 8.05 6.59
CA LEU A 630 -20.20 7.04 6.00
C LEU A 630 -18.72 7.45 6.00
N ASN A 631 -18.41 8.64 6.49
CA ASN A 631 -17.05 9.09 6.78
C ASN A 631 -16.57 8.70 8.18
N ILE A 632 -17.44 8.13 9.03
CA ILE A 632 -17.09 7.68 10.39
C ILE A 632 -16.34 6.35 10.31
N ILE A 633 -15.08 6.35 10.71
CA ILE A 633 -14.24 5.14 10.73
C ILE A 633 -14.21 4.47 12.10
N HIS A 634 -14.52 5.20 13.17
CA HIS A 634 -14.54 4.67 14.53
C HIS A 634 -15.42 5.50 15.47
N SER A 635 -16.09 4.86 16.43
CA SER A 635 -16.89 5.57 17.46
C SER A 635 -16.56 5.07 18.86
N ILE A 636 -16.58 6.00 19.81
CA ILE A 636 -16.10 5.82 21.19
C ILE A 636 -17.17 6.40 22.14
N PRO A 637 -17.91 5.56 22.89
CA PRO A 637 -18.80 6.04 23.92
C PRO A 637 -18.01 6.64 25.10
N ILE A 638 -18.45 7.81 25.56
CA ILE A 638 -17.88 8.50 26.73
C ILE A 638 -18.84 8.34 27.90
N PHE A 639 -18.31 7.88 29.02
CA PHE A 639 -19.08 7.50 30.20
C PHE A 639 -18.88 8.48 31.36
N PRO A 640 -19.82 8.52 32.31
CA PRO A 640 -19.62 9.18 33.59
C PRO A 640 -18.55 8.46 34.43
N ALA A 641 -17.95 9.17 35.39
CA ALA A 641 -16.80 8.69 36.16
C ALA A 641 -17.05 7.47 37.06
N HIS A 642 -18.31 7.14 37.35
CA HIS A 642 -18.64 5.95 38.14
C HIS A 642 -18.56 4.65 37.34
N GLN A 643 -18.47 4.72 36.00
CA GLN A 643 -18.35 3.53 35.17
C GLN A 643 -16.93 2.99 35.21
N HIS A 644 -16.79 1.70 35.52
CA HIS A 644 -15.47 1.11 35.82
C HIS A 644 -14.55 0.97 34.60
N PHE A 645 -15.11 0.65 33.42
CA PHE A 645 -14.36 0.43 32.18
C PHE A 645 -14.68 1.42 31.07
N GLY A 646 -15.68 2.28 31.32
CA GLY A 646 -16.08 3.32 30.41
C GLY A 646 -15.01 4.41 30.34
N LEU A 647 -14.64 4.80 29.13
CA LEU A 647 -13.77 5.95 28.93
C LEU A 647 -14.48 7.22 29.37
N THR A 648 -13.89 7.97 30.28
CA THR A 648 -14.40 9.30 30.68
C THR A 648 -13.82 10.41 29.82
N SER A 649 -12.67 10.16 29.19
CA SER A 649 -12.04 11.03 28.22
C SER A 649 -11.31 10.18 27.19
N ALA A 650 -11.32 10.64 25.93
CA ALA A 650 -10.70 9.94 24.82
C ALA A 650 -10.04 10.93 23.84
N SER A 651 -9.00 10.47 23.18
CA SER A 651 -8.27 11.14 22.11
C SER A 651 -7.78 10.10 21.09
N TYR A 652 -7.17 10.55 20.00
CA TYR A 652 -6.55 9.68 19.00
C TYR A 652 -5.21 10.21 18.53
N GLN A 653 -4.37 9.31 18.02
CA GLN A 653 -3.08 9.61 17.39
C GLN A 653 -2.88 8.66 16.21
N ILE A 654 -2.21 9.10 15.14
CA ILE A 654 -1.70 8.19 14.10
C ILE A 654 -0.23 7.98 14.37
N VAL A 655 0.16 6.73 14.60
CA VAL A 655 1.53 6.36 14.95
C VAL A 655 2.12 5.55 13.81
N SER A 656 3.33 5.91 13.38
CA SER A 656 4.06 5.22 12.32
C SER A 656 5.54 5.15 12.67
N LYS A 657 6.23 4.12 12.16
CA LYS A 657 7.68 3.95 12.34
C LYS A 657 8.46 5.06 11.63
N ASP A 658 8.09 5.32 10.38
CA ASP A 658 8.64 6.37 9.53
C ASP A 658 7.56 7.41 9.22
N VAL A 659 7.97 8.62 8.81
CA VAL A 659 7.01 9.63 8.34
C VAL A 659 6.44 9.18 6.99
N VAL A 660 5.15 8.88 6.98
CA VAL A 660 4.39 8.47 5.80
C VAL A 660 3.63 9.66 5.24
N THR A 661 3.93 10.04 4.01
CA THR A 661 3.30 11.12 3.26
C THR A 661 2.68 10.57 1.98
N VAL A 662 1.89 11.40 1.29
CA VAL A 662 1.36 11.06 -0.04
C VAL A 662 2.46 10.62 -1.01
N THR A 663 3.68 11.16 -0.91
CA THR A 663 4.74 10.81 -1.87
C THR A 663 5.38 9.44 -1.62
N ASN A 664 5.28 8.89 -0.41
CA ASN A 664 5.99 7.67 -0.03
C ASN A 664 5.08 6.55 0.50
N CYS A 665 3.76 6.76 0.56
CA CYS A 665 2.78 5.80 1.10
C CYS A 665 2.59 4.51 0.27
N MET A 666 3.17 4.45 -0.93
CA MET A 666 3.17 3.26 -1.79
C MET A 666 4.45 2.41 -1.66
N LEU A 667 5.46 2.88 -0.93
CA LEU A 667 6.67 2.09 -0.68
C LEU A 667 6.36 0.96 0.31
N GLU A 668 6.95 -0.22 0.10
CA GLU A 668 6.81 -1.36 1.02
C GLU A 668 7.38 -1.01 2.40
N ARG A 669 6.50 -0.72 3.36
CA ARG A 669 6.81 -0.31 4.73
C ARG A 669 5.77 -0.84 5.70
N GLU A 670 6.08 -0.80 7.00
CA GLU A 670 5.08 -1.04 8.05
C GLU A 670 4.01 0.07 8.01
N ALA A 671 2.74 -0.33 7.83
CA ALA A 671 1.64 0.60 7.72
C ALA A 671 1.41 1.38 9.03
N PRO A 672 1.09 2.69 8.95
CA PRO A 672 0.67 3.45 10.13
C PRO A 672 -0.55 2.84 10.82
N VAL A 673 -0.69 3.12 12.11
CA VAL A 673 -1.77 2.60 12.96
C VAL A 673 -2.54 3.78 13.56
N LEU A 674 -3.87 3.69 13.53
CA LEU A 674 -4.75 4.62 14.24
C LEU A 674 -4.88 4.18 15.70
N MET A 675 -4.28 4.93 16.61
CA MET A 675 -4.34 4.69 18.05
C MET A 675 -5.46 5.53 18.67
N VAL A 676 -6.40 4.86 19.31
CA VAL A 676 -7.39 5.47 20.20
C VAL A 676 -6.90 5.33 21.63
N VAL A 677 -6.87 6.42 22.38
CA VAL A 677 -6.41 6.43 23.77
C VAL A 677 -7.46 7.06 24.67
N GLY A 678 -7.50 6.65 25.93
CA GLY A 678 -8.40 7.28 26.88
C GLY A 678 -8.10 6.96 28.34
N MET A 679 -8.81 7.69 29.19
CA MET A 679 -8.73 7.56 30.65
C MET A 679 -10.08 7.12 31.22
N MET A 680 -10.02 6.44 32.36
CA MET A 680 -11.19 6.01 33.12
C MET A 680 -11.32 6.82 34.41
N ARG A 681 -12.51 6.76 35.03
CA ARG A 681 -12.78 7.32 36.37
C ARG A 681 -12.51 8.83 36.52
N GLY A 682 -12.59 9.59 35.42
CA GLY A 682 -12.43 11.04 35.40
C GLY A 682 -10.98 11.50 35.46
N ARG A 683 -10.01 10.61 35.23
CA ARG A 683 -8.59 10.99 35.19
C ARG A 683 -8.29 11.88 33.96
N PRO A 684 -7.37 12.86 34.09
CA PRO A 684 -6.96 13.70 32.98
C PRO A 684 -6.15 12.91 31.96
N LEU A 685 -6.27 13.26 30.67
CA LEU A 685 -5.45 12.69 29.60
C LEU A 685 -3.97 13.06 29.80
N PRO A 686 -3.04 12.09 29.75
CA PRO A 686 -1.61 12.34 29.70
C PRO A 686 -1.23 13.27 28.54
N ALA A 687 -0.19 14.08 28.74
CA ALA A 687 0.37 14.93 27.68
C ALA A 687 1.34 14.17 26.75
N GLU A 688 1.66 12.91 27.05
CA GLU A 688 2.64 12.12 26.32
C GLU A 688 2.16 11.75 24.91
N THR A 689 3.08 11.78 23.95
CA THR A 689 2.86 11.26 22.59
C THR A 689 3.31 9.81 22.54
N ILE A 690 2.52 8.96 21.88
CA ILE A 690 2.84 7.55 21.76
C ILE A 690 3.97 7.40 20.74
N SER A 691 5.10 6.84 21.16
CA SER A 691 6.15 6.47 20.22
C SER A 691 5.76 5.19 19.46
N TRP A 692 6.29 5.00 18.25
CA TRP A 692 6.15 3.71 17.58
C TRP A 692 6.69 2.58 18.48
N GLY A 693 5.94 1.48 18.54
CA GLY A 693 6.18 0.36 19.42
C GLY A 693 5.93 -0.94 18.67
N TYR A 694 6.61 -2.00 19.07
CA TYR A 694 6.43 -3.30 18.43
C TYR A 694 5.06 -3.89 18.80
N GLY A 695 4.35 -4.43 17.80
CA GLY A 695 3.19 -5.29 18.05
C GLY A 695 1.85 -4.59 18.25
N TRP A 696 1.68 -3.33 17.82
CA TRP A 696 0.37 -2.65 17.86
C TRP A 696 -0.70 -3.38 17.05
N VAL A 697 -0.33 -3.97 15.92
CA VAL A 697 -1.21 -4.84 15.12
C VAL A 697 -0.56 -6.20 15.02
N ILE A 698 -1.20 -7.21 15.62
CA ILE A 698 -0.63 -8.55 15.70
C ILE A 698 -1.10 -9.36 14.48
N PRO A 699 -0.18 -9.84 13.61
CA PRO A 699 -0.52 -10.69 12.50
C PRO A 699 -0.97 -12.07 13.00
N GLY A 700 -2.15 -12.50 12.58
CA GLY A 700 -2.76 -13.78 12.98
C GLY A 700 -3.44 -14.48 11.79
N ARG A 701 -3.82 -15.75 11.99
CA ARG A 701 -4.57 -16.53 10.98
C ARG A 701 -5.96 -15.97 10.71
N THR A 702 -6.57 -15.35 11.70
CA THR A 702 -7.81 -14.59 11.54
C THR A 702 -7.45 -13.12 11.32
N PRO A 703 -8.16 -12.41 10.41
CA PRO A 703 -7.90 -10.99 10.19
C PRO A 703 -8.07 -10.23 11.50
N SER A 704 -6.95 -9.70 12.00
CA SER A 704 -6.93 -8.87 13.19
C SER A 704 -7.52 -7.52 12.84
N HIS A 705 -8.56 -7.09 13.55
CA HIS A 705 -9.03 -5.72 13.42
C HIS A 705 -8.19 -4.72 14.25
N GLY A 706 -7.25 -5.21 15.04
CA GLY A 706 -6.47 -4.36 15.93
C GLY A 706 -6.13 -5.04 17.25
N THR A 707 -5.67 -4.24 18.19
CA THR A 707 -5.31 -4.68 19.54
C THR A 707 -5.90 -3.71 20.55
N MET A 708 -6.48 -4.23 21.62
CA MET A 708 -6.97 -3.48 22.77
C MET A 708 -6.07 -3.76 23.96
N CYS A 709 -5.76 -2.71 24.73
CA CYS A 709 -4.98 -2.80 25.94
C CYS A 709 -5.67 -2.06 27.10
N LEU A 710 -5.68 -2.68 28.29
CA LEU A 710 -6.10 -2.05 29.54
C LEU A 710 -4.93 -1.99 30.51
N SER A 711 -4.79 -0.87 31.21
CA SER A 711 -3.73 -0.71 32.20
C SER A 711 -3.90 -1.66 33.39
N ARG A 712 -2.78 -2.01 34.01
CA ARG A 712 -2.74 -2.73 35.29
C ARG A 712 -3.67 -2.10 36.32
N GLU A 713 -3.63 -0.79 36.46
CA GLU A 713 -4.45 -0.05 37.43
C GLU A 713 -5.94 -0.15 37.09
N ALA A 714 -6.30 -0.09 35.80
CA ALA A 714 -7.69 -0.13 35.36
C ALA A 714 -8.32 -1.51 35.55
N PHE A 715 -7.64 -2.58 35.13
CA PHE A 715 -8.20 -3.93 35.11
C PHE A 715 -7.70 -4.83 36.24
N LEU A 716 -6.38 -5.07 36.31
CA LEU A 716 -5.80 -6.04 37.25
C LEU A 716 -6.04 -5.61 38.70
N GLU A 717 -5.57 -4.43 39.08
CA GLU A 717 -5.70 -3.91 40.44
C GLU A 717 -7.10 -3.36 40.70
N GLY A 718 -7.60 -2.56 39.76
CA GLY A 718 -8.87 -1.84 39.91
C GLY A 718 -10.13 -2.70 39.86
N LYS A 719 -10.06 -3.95 39.38
CA LYS A 719 -11.20 -4.87 39.32
C LYS A 719 -10.85 -6.30 39.74
N LEU A 720 -9.88 -6.96 39.09
CA LEU A 720 -9.65 -8.40 39.29
C LEU A 720 -9.17 -8.72 40.71
N LEU A 721 -8.13 -8.05 41.20
CA LEU A 721 -7.61 -8.26 42.55
C LEU A 721 -8.67 -7.95 43.61
N SER A 722 -9.34 -6.80 43.48
CA SER A 722 -10.41 -6.39 44.41
C SER A 722 -11.56 -7.40 44.45
N ALA A 723 -12.00 -7.92 43.30
CA ALA A 723 -13.04 -8.94 43.25
C ALA A 723 -12.61 -10.26 43.92
N LEU A 724 -11.33 -10.60 43.86
CA LEU A 724 -10.76 -11.81 44.46
C LEU A 724 -10.51 -11.70 45.97
N GLU A 725 -10.55 -10.51 46.57
CA GLU A 725 -10.39 -10.34 48.02
C GLU A 725 -11.47 -11.07 48.83
N VAL A 726 -12.67 -11.26 48.25
CA VAL A 726 -13.74 -12.07 48.85
C VAL A 726 -13.25 -13.49 49.17
N VAL A 727 -12.40 -14.05 48.32
CA VAL A 727 -11.83 -15.39 48.54
C VAL A 727 -10.92 -15.38 49.77
N ASN A 728 -10.08 -14.34 49.92
CA ASN A 728 -9.24 -14.17 51.10
C ASN A 728 -10.08 -14.05 52.38
N ARG A 729 -11.13 -13.23 52.37
CA ARG A 729 -12.04 -13.09 53.52
C ARG A 729 -12.71 -14.40 53.92
N ARG A 730 -13.18 -15.19 52.95
CA ARG A 730 -13.92 -16.42 53.20
C ARG A 730 -13.04 -17.61 53.60
N THR A 731 -11.76 -17.62 53.21
CA THR A 731 -10.84 -18.73 53.46
C THR A 731 -9.87 -18.47 54.61
N THR A 732 -9.74 -17.22 55.06
CA THR A 732 -8.90 -16.88 56.21
C THR A 732 -9.61 -17.23 57.51
N VAL A 733 -9.10 -18.26 58.18
CA VAL A 733 -9.56 -18.68 59.52
C VAL A 733 -8.77 -17.91 60.57
N VAL A 734 -9.48 -17.39 61.58
CA VAL A 734 -8.91 -16.63 62.70
C VAL A 734 -9.52 -17.10 64.02
N PRO A 735 -8.78 -17.01 65.14
CA PRO A 735 -9.34 -17.29 66.46
C PRO A 735 -10.39 -16.23 66.84
N ARG A 736 -11.40 -16.65 67.60
CA ARG A 736 -12.42 -15.78 68.22
C ARG A 736 -12.25 -15.83 69.73
N PHE A 737 -12.21 -14.67 70.37
CA PHE A 737 -12.11 -14.58 71.82
C PHE A 737 -13.44 -14.96 72.50
N PRO A 738 -13.42 -15.76 73.58
CA PRO A 738 -14.60 -15.96 74.41
C PRO A 738 -15.00 -14.65 75.09
N CYS A 739 -16.30 -14.37 75.16
CA CYS A 739 -16.83 -13.23 75.93
C CYS A 739 -16.75 -13.55 77.43
N GLU A 740 -16.71 -12.52 78.28
CA GLU A 740 -16.55 -12.59 79.76
C GLU A 740 -17.60 -13.45 80.53
N HIS A 741 -18.51 -14.14 79.83
CA HIS A 741 -19.60 -14.95 80.39
C HIS A 741 -19.57 -16.44 79.95
N GLU A 742 -18.54 -16.90 79.22
CA GLU A 742 -18.42 -18.31 78.82
C GLU A 742 -17.58 -19.09 79.85
N GLU A 743 -18.21 -20.02 80.58
CA GLU A 743 -17.60 -20.79 81.69
C GLU A 743 -16.65 -21.93 81.22
N GLU A 744 -16.56 -22.20 79.91
CA GLU A 744 -15.70 -23.25 79.36
C GLU A 744 -14.63 -22.70 78.39
N TRP A 745 -13.36 -23.06 78.63
CA TRP A 745 -12.22 -22.73 77.76
C TRP A 745 -12.26 -23.57 76.47
N GLN A 746 -13.04 -23.14 75.48
CA GLN A 746 -13.08 -23.77 74.15
C GLN A 746 -12.35 -22.92 73.09
N VAL A 747 -11.68 -23.59 72.15
CA VAL A 747 -11.07 -22.91 70.99
C VAL A 747 -12.19 -22.52 70.03
N HIS A 748 -12.57 -21.24 70.02
CA HIS A 748 -13.50 -20.71 69.04
C HIS A 748 -12.76 -20.19 67.81
N LEU A 749 -13.18 -20.62 66.62
CA LEU A 749 -12.66 -20.12 65.35
C LEU A 749 -13.78 -19.38 64.61
N THR A 750 -13.40 -18.47 63.72
CA THR A 750 -14.29 -17.85 62.76
C THR A 750 -13.52 -17.57 61.47
N THR A 751 -14.21 -17.16 60.40
CA THR A 751 -13.56 -16.63 59.21
C THR A 751 -13.43 -15.13 59.30
N TRP A 752 -12.51 -14.55 58.53
CA TRP A 752 -12.34 -13.11 58.44
C TRP A 752 -13.64 -12.39 58.06
N ASP A 753 -14.38 -12.95 57.10
CA ASP A 753 -15.68 -12.44 56.62
C ASP A 753 -16.74 -12.36 57.74
N ASN A 754 -16.65 -13.26 58.73
CA ASN A 754 -17.59 -13.36 59.85
C ASN A 754 -17.03 -12.79 61.17
N HIS A 755 -15.83 -12.20 61.16
CA HIS A 755 -15.20 -11.68 62.37
C HIS A 755 -15.76 -10.30 62.72
N HIS A 756 -16.25 -10.12 63.96
CA HIS A 756 -16.94 -8.89 64.39
C HIS A 756 -16.17 -7.60 64.11
N TYR A 757 -14.85 -7.61 64.33
CA TYR A 757 -14.00 -6.43 64.14
C TYR A 757 -13.29 -6.39 62.78
N ARG A 758 -13.04 -7.56 62.16
CA ARG A 758 -12.14 -7.67 61.00
C ARG A 758 -12.88 -7.80 59.68
N ARG A 759 -14.19 -8.10 59.68
CA ARG A 759 -15.00 -8.25 58.45
C ARG A 759 -14.94 -7.05 57.50
N ASN A 760 -14.68 -5.85 58.03
CA ASN A 760 -14.57 -4.61 57.26
C ASN A 760 -13.12 -4.25 56.89
N GLU A 761 -12.12 -4.99 57.39
CA GLU A 761 -10.72 -4.77 57.06
C GLU A 761 -10.39 -5.34 55.67
N PRO A 762 -9.58 -4.64 54.87
CA PRO A 762 -9.23 -5.06 53.51
C PRO A 762 -8.32 -6.29 53.51
N CYS A 763 -8.61 -7.26 52.63
CA CYS A 763 -7.81 -8.47 52.44
C CYS A 763 -6.98 -8.39 51.14
N ASN A 764 -6.24 -7.29 50.99
CA ASN A 764 -5.57 -6.91 49.75
C ASN A 764 -4.49 -7.91 49.33
N TRP A 765 -4.51 -8.26 48.05
CA TRP A 765 -3.45 -9.04 47.41
C TRP A 765 -2.15 -8.22 47.32
N LYS A 766 -1.02 -8.81 47.74
CA LYS A 766 0.31 -8.19 47.61
C LYS A 766 1.12 -8.91 46.56
N GLN A 767 1.73 -8.17 45.64
CA GLN A 767 2.63 -8.75 44.64
C GLN A 767 3.88 -9.31 45.32
N ILE A 768 4.26 -10.54 44.98
CA ILE A 768 5.52 -11.15 45.43
C ILE A 768 6.51 -11.11 44.26
N SER A 769 7.77 -10.80 44.56
CA SER A 769 8.87 -10.98 43.63
C SER A 769 9.03 -12.46 43.28
N SER A 770 8.60 -12.86 42.08
CA SER A 770 8.84 -14.20 41.56
C SER A 770 10.10 -14.22 40.68
N ASN A 771 10.90 -15.29 40.80
CA ASN A 771 11.98 -15.57 39.85
C ASN A 771 11.45 -16.09 38.51
N ASN A 772 10.14 -16.38 38.41
CA ASN A 772 9.52 -16.94 37.22
C ASN A 772 8.97 -15.84 36.31
N SER A 773 9.60 -15.64 35.15
CA SER A 773 9.18 -14.63 34.17
C SER A 773 7.84 -14.90 33.47
N SER A 774 7.23 -16.07 33.70
CA SER A 774 5.99 -16.51 33.03
C SER A 774 4.68 -16.18 33.79
N TRP A 775 4.77 -15.68 35.03
CA TRP A 775 3.61 -15.35 35.86
C TRP A 775 3.83 -14.07 36.67
N LEU A 776 2.76 -13.32 36.90
CA LEU A 776 2.67 -12.37 38.01
C LEU A 776 2.10 -13.11 39.22
N GLU A 777 2.83 -13.07 40.33
CA GLU A 777 2.46 -13.74 41.56
C GLU A 777 2.00 -12.73 42.60
N TYR A 778 0.82 -12.98 43.16
CA TYR A 778 0.27 -12.23 44.28
C TYR A 778 -0.02 -13.19 45.42
N ALA A 779 0.14 -12.74 46.66
CA ALA A 779 -0.31 -13.50 47.82
C ALA A 779 -1.05 -12.65 48.83
N TRP A 780 -1.89 -13.36 49.55
CA TRP A 780 -2.43 -12.97 50.84
C TRP A 780 -1.93 -13.97 51.87
N GLU A 781 -1.24 -13.49 52.89
CA GLU A 781 -0.76 -14.32 53.98
C GLU A 781 -1.17 -13.67 55.29
N HIS A 782 -1.97 -14.38 56.06
CA HIS A 782 -2.37 -13.97 57.40
C HIS A 782 -1.97 -15.04 58.40
N ARG A 783 -1.24 -14.63 59.43
CA ARG A 783 -0.83 -15.48 60.54
C ARG A 783 -1.32 -14.85 61.83
N ASP A 784 -2.15 -15.59 62.56
CA ASP A 784 -2.65 -15.21 63.87
C ASP A 784 -2.24 -16.28 64.88
N GLU A 785 -1.41 -15.89 65.85
CA GLU A 785 -0.97 -16.77 66.91
C GLU A 785 -1.46 -16.20 68.23
N TRP A 786 -2.34 -16.96 68.88
CA TRP A 786 -2.84 -16.62 70.19
C TRP A 786 -2.23 -17.57 71.20
N SER A 787 -1.63 -17.03 72.26
CA SER A 787 -1.11 -17.79 73.39
C SER A 787 -1.80 -17.34 74.66
N TYR A 788 -2.32 -18.29 75.43
CA TYR A 788 -2.88 -18.07 76.75
C TYR A 788 -2.04 -18.79 77.79
N GLU A 789 -1.67 -18.07 78.84
CA GLU A 789 -0.99 -18.61 80.00
C GLU A 789 -1.92 -18.47 81.21
N HIS A 790 -2.24 -19.59 81.83
CA HIS A 790 -2.95 -19.63 83.10
C HIS A 790 -1.95 -19.87 84.22
N ASP A 791 -1.83 -18.91 85.13
CA ASP A 791 -1.10 -19.10 86.39
C ASP A 791 -2.08 -18.83 87.54
N SER A 792 -2.37 -19.86 88.33
CA SER A 792 -3.26 -19.73 89.49
C SER A 792 -2.68 -20.46 90.68
N THR A 793 -2.98 -19.97 91.87
CA THR A 793 -2.54 -20.60 93.13
C THR A 793 -3.28 -21.90 93.46
N ARG A 794 -4.32 -22.27 92.70
CA ARG A 794 -5.17 -23.46 92.95
C ARG A 794 -5.15 -24.51 91.83
N ASN A 795 -4.88 -24.13 90.59
CA ASN A 795 -4.81 -25.01 89.43
C ASN A 795 -3.40 -25.01 88.82
N LYS A 796 -2.98 -26.13 88.21
CA LYS A 796 -1.68 -26.27 87.55
C LYS A 796 -1.48 -25.18 86.49
N ALA A 797 -0.29 -24.59 86.45
CA ALA A 797 0.07 -23.63 85.41
C ALA A 797 0.09 -24.33 84.04
N PHE A 798 -0.67 -23.83 83.07
CA PHE A 798 -0.64 -24.35 81.71
C PHE A 798 -0.63 -23.21 80.70
N ALA A 799 0.10 -23.40 79.60
CA ALA A 799 0.11 -22.49 78.47
C ALA A 799 -0.44 -23.21 77.24
N PHE A 800 -1.37 -22.61 76.51
CA PHE A 800 -1.82 -23.13 75.23
C PHE A 800 -1.71 -22.07 74.15
N SER A 801 -1.42 -22.49 72.92
CA SER A 801 -1.42 -21.62 71.76
C SER A 801 -2.23 -22.18 70.59
N VAL A 802 -2.92 -21.26 69.93
CA VAL A 802 -3.72 -21.48 68.73
C VAL A 802 -3.07 -20.66 67.61
N LEU A 803 -2.49 -21.34 66.64
CA LEU A 803 -1.94 -20.75 65.45
C LEU A 803 -2.89 -21.01 64.27
N CYS A 804 -3.48 -19.95 63.75
CA CYS A 804 -4.20 -19.96 62.48
C CYS A 804 -3.33 -19.30 61.42
N HIS A 805 -3.01 -20.02 60.36
CA HIS A 805 -2.20 -19.51 59.26
C HIS A 805 -2.93 -19.76 57.94
N THR A 806 -3.27 -18.70 57.22
CA THR A 806 -3.84 -18.81 55.88
C THR A 806 -2.92 -18.17 54.87
N LYS A 807 -2.64 -18.90 53.79
CA LYS A 807 -1.83 -18.45 52.67
C LYS A 807 -2.55 -18.71 51.37
N ASN A 808 -3.00 -17.65 50.71
CA ASN A 808 -3.57 -17.69 49.38
C ASN A 808 -2.59 -17.10 48.38
N GLN A 809 -2.56 -17.67 47.19
CA GLN A 809 -1.71 -17.26 46.08
C GLN A 809 -2.54 -17.16 44.80
N LEU A 810 -2.32 -16.08 44.05
CA LEU A 810 -2.88 -15.82 42.75
C LEU A 810 -1.75 -15.79 41.73
N LEU A 811 -1.88 -16.57 40.67
CA LEU A 811 -0.95 -16.64 39.55
C LEU A 811 -1.66 -16.13 38.29
N VAL A 812 -1.16 -15.03 37.74
CA VAL A 812 -1.68 -14.41 36.51
C VAL A 812 -0.67 -14.63 35.37
N PRO A 813 -1.07 -15.23 34.23
CA PRO A 813 -0.13 -15.65 33.20
C PRO A 813 0.39 -14.46 32.38
N THR A 814 1.71 -14.36 32.22
CA THR A 814 2.37 -13.36 31.35
C THR A 814 2.95 -13.98 30.08
N THR A 815 2.73 -15.27 29.85
CA THR A 815 3.15 -15.95 28.63
C THR A 815 1.96 -16.19 27.74
N TYR A 816 2.05 -15.75 26.49
CA TYR A 816 1.00 -15.99 25.51
C TYR A 816 0.83 -17.49 25.23
N ARG A 817 -0.39 -17.99 25.44
CA ARG A 817 -0.80 -19.32 25.01
C ARG A 817 -1.93 -19.16 23.98
N PRO A 818 -1.79 -19.74 22.77
CA PRO A 818 -2.81 -19.60 21.74
C PRO A 818 -4.20 -19.99 22.24
N ARG A 819 -5.17 -19.09 22.07
CA ARG A 819 -6.61 -19.28 22.37
C ARG A 819 -6.99 -19.53 23.84
N SER A 820 -6.07 -19.42 24.81
CA SER A 820 -6.41 -19.66 26.21
C SER A 820 -5.54 -18.86 27.17
N MET A 821 -6.18 -18.27 28.18
CA MET A 821 -5.54 -17.65 29.34
C MET A 821 -6.09 -18.31 30.61
N GLU A 822 -5.20 -18.76 31.49
CA GLU A 822 -5.55 -19.50 32.71
C GLU A 822 -5.09 -18.70 33.93
N ILE A 823 -6.03 -18.19 34.73
CA ILE A 823 -5.74 -17.50 35.99
C ILE A 823 -5.92 -18.52 37.11
N ILE A 824 -4.87 -18.77 37.89
CA ILE A 824 -4.86 -19.83 38.91
C ILE A 824 -4.87 -19.19 40.29
N ILE A 825 -5.82 -19.60 41.13
CA ILE A 825 -5.88 -19.22 42.54
C ILE A 825 -5.69 -20.50 43.35
N ARG A 826 -4.84 -20.47 44.35
CA ARG A 826 -4.64 -21.59 45.27
C ARG A 826 -4.52 -21.08 46.69
N GLY A 827 -4.95 -21.88 47.66
CA GLY A 827 -4.87 -21.49 49.06
C GLY A 827 -4.60 -22.67 49.96
N GLU A 828 -4.02 -22.35 51.10
CA GLU A 828 -3.73 -23.26 52.20
C GLU A 828 -4.13 -22.60 53.51
N SER A 829 -4.94 -23.29 54.31
CA SER A 829 -5.30 -22.87 55.67
C SER A 829 -4.80 -23.93 56.64
N VAL A 830 -3.99 -23.53 57.62
CA VAL A 830 -3.37 -24.38 58.62
C VAL A 830 -3.88 -23.96 60.00
N LEU A 831 -4.36 -24.94 60.77
CA LEU A 831 -4.67 -24.80 62.18
C LEU A 831 -3.67 -25.64 62.96
N HIS A 832 -2.92 -25.00 63.84
CA HIS A 832 -1.95 -25.65 64.70
C HIS A 832 -2.25 -25.28 66.16
N LEU A 833 -2.58 -26.30 66.95
CA LEU A 833 -2.78 -26.17 68.39
C LEU A 833 -1.56 -26.73 69.11
N LYS A 834 -1.05 -26.00 70.10
CA LYS A 834 0.06 -26.43 70.95
C LYS A 834 -0.31 -26.19 72.41
N ARG A 835 0.11 -27.08 73.31
CA ARG A 835 0.14 -26.78 74.75
C ARG A 835 1.52 -27.05 75.27
N ASN A 836 1.99 -26.14 76.11
CA ASN A 836 3.18 -26.32 76.91
C ASN A 836 2.74 -26.50 78.36
N ASP A 837 2.96 -27.70 78.87
CA ASP A 837 2.81 -28.00 80.29
C ASP A 837 4.20 -28.20 80.89
N ARG A 838 4.47 -27.60 82.05
CA ARG A 838 5.80 -27.66 82.69
C ARG A 838 6.13 -29.04 83.24
N GLU A 839 5.13 -29.91 83.46
CA GLU A 839 5.35 -31.16 84.21
C GLU A 839 5.34 -32.47 83.43
N ASN A 840 4.55 -32.72 82.35
CA ASN A 840 4.69 -33.99 81.59
C ASN A 840 3.87 -34.21 80.29
N SER A 841 3.69 -33.22 79.40
CA SER A 841 3.52 -33.49 77.95
C SER A 841 3.31 -32.20 77.17
N ASN A 842 4.35 -31.77 76.45
CA ASN A 842 4.12 -30.90 75.31
C ASN A 842 3.42 -31.73 74.24
N TRP A 843 2.38 -31.17 73.64
CA TRP A 843 1.79 -31.78 72.46
C TRP A 843 1.42 -30.69 71.47
N SER A 844 1.40 -31.13 70.22
CA SER A 844 0.98 -30.36 69.08
C SER A 844 -0.01 -31.18 68.24
N LYS A 845 -0.99 -30.49 67.67
CA LYS A 845 -1.85 -31.01 66.61
C LYS A 845 -1.92 -30.02 65.47
N ARG A 846 -1.63 -30.47 64.26
CA ARG A 846 -1.67 -29.66 63.05
C ARG A 846 -2.63 -30.30 62.04
N SER A 847 -3.53 -29.48 61.51
CA SER A 847 -4.38 -29.83 60.36
C SER A 847 -4.24 -28.76 59.29
N SER A 848 -4.21 -29.16 58.03
CA SER A 848 -4.16 -28.26 56.87
C SER A 848 -5.25 -28.58 55.87
N ALA A 849 -5.74 -27.56 55.19
CA ALA A 849 -6.68 -27.66 54.09
C ALA A 849 -6.14 -26.90 52.88
N LYS A 850 -6.10 -27.55 51.72
CA LYS A 850 -5.60 -27.00 50.46
C LYS A 850 -6.70 -26.96 49.41
N TRP A 851 -6.68 -25.95 48.57
CA TRP A 851 -7.63 -25.80 47.47
C TRP A 851 -6.99 -25.07 46.30
N SER A 852 -7.49 -25.30 45.07
CA SER A 852 -7.06 -24.57 43.88
C SER A 852 -8.18 -24.45 42.87
N VAL A 853 -8.36 -23.25 42.32
CA VAL A 853 -9.36 -22.89 41.31
C VAL A 853 -8.65 -22.30 40.10
N THR A 854 -9.12 -22.66 38.90
CA THR A 854 -8.62 -22.08 37.64
C THR A 854 -9.76 -21.40 36.88
N ILE A 855 -9.59 -20.12 36.57
CA ILE A 855 -10.45 -19.36 35.67
C ILE A 855 -9.84 -19.45 34.27
N ASN A 856 -10.59 -20.04 33.34
CA ASN A 856 -10.18 -20.25 31.96
C ASN A 856 -10.89 -19.25 31.05
N VAL A 857 -10.12 -18.37 30.40
CA VAL A 857 -10.61 -17.46 29.36
C VAL A 857 -10.15 -17.99 28.01
N LYS A 858 -11.08 -18.53 27.21
CA LYS A 858 -10.79 -19.17 25.92
C LYS A 858 -11.30 -18.31 24.77
N SER A 859 -10.58 -18.32 23.64
CA SER A 859 -11.03 -17.67 22.41
C SER A 859 -11.81 -18.65 21.54
N GLU A 860 -13.07 -18.33 21.28
CA GLU A 860 -13.99 -19.04 20.41
C GLU A 860 -14.35 -18.18 19.17
N VAL A 861 -15.19 -18.68 18.27
CA VAL A 861 -15.59 -17.97 17.03
C VAL A 861 -16.37 -16.69 17.36
N SER A 862 -17.17 -16.71 18.43
CA SER A 862 -18.00 -15.58 18.87
C SER A 862 -17.27 -14.61 19.82
N GLY A 863 -15.96 -14.77 20.05
CA GLY A 863 -15.17 -13.96 20.99
C GLY A 863 -14.61 -14.75 22.17
N LEU A 864 -14.41 -14.09 23.31
CA LEU A 864 -13.94 -14.76 24.53
C LEU A 864 -15.07 -15.47 25.26
N ARG A 865 -14.71 -16.57 25.91
CA ARG A 865 -15.57 -17.32 26.83
C ARG A 865 -14.84 -17.57 28.14
N VAL A 866 -15.50 -17.24 29.25
CA VAL A 866 -14.97 -17.40 30.60
C VAL A 866 -15.63 -18.62 31.26
N THR A 867 -14.81 -19.57 31.67
CA THR A 867 -15.25 -20.82 32.31
C THR A 867 -14.44 -21.10 33.57
N ILE A 868 -15.00 -21.88 34.48
CA ILE A 868 -14.31 -22.36 35.69
C ILE A 868 -14.08 -23.85 35.48
N ALA A 869 -12.88 -24.33 35.81
CA ALA A 869 -12.49 -25.71 35.54
C ALA A 869 -13.37 -26.76 36.26
N ASP A 870 -13.87 -26.51 37.49
CA ASP A 870 -14.83 -27.34 38.25
C ASP A 870 -15.26 -26.65 39.56
N GLN A 871 -16.22 -27.21 40.33
CA GLN A 871 -16.47 -26.81 41.72
C GLN A 871 -15.31 -27.25 42.62
N VAL A 872 -14.76 -26.33 43.42
CA VAL A 872 -13.55 -26.59 44.21
C VAL A 872 -13.88 -26.81 45.67
N HIS A 873 -13.63 -28.03 46.13
CA HIS A 873 -13.73 -28.43 47.53
C HIS A 873 -12.35 -28.39 48.20
N PRO A 874 -12.21 -27.80 49.41
CA PRO A 874 -10.97 -27.93 50.17
C PRO A 874 -10.64 -29.39 50.48
N VAL A 875 -9.41 -29.79 50.18
CA VAL A 875 -8.84 -31.10 50.49
C VAL A 875 -8.10 -31.00 51.81
N PHE A 876 -8.44 -31.83 52.78
CA PHE A 876 -7.86 -31.80 54.11
C PHE A 876 -6.76 -32.86 54.22
N ASP A 877 -5.59 -32.46 54.69
CA ASP A 877 -4.48 -33.36 54.97
C ASP A 877 -4.74 -34.13 56.28
N ALA A 878 -4.08 -35.28 56.45
CA ALA A 878 -4.15 -36.04 57.70
C ALA A 878 -3.60 -35.23 58.87
N THR A 879 -4.27 -35.29 60.02
CA THR A 879 -3.85 -34.58 61.22
C THR A 879 -2.51 -35.12 61.74
N GLU A 880 -1.50 -34.27 61.79
CA GLU A 880 -0.23 -34.57 62.45
C GLU A 880 -0.42 -34.38 63.96
N SER A 881 -0.07 -35.37 64.78
CA SER A 881 -0.29 -35.33 66.23
C SER A 881 0.83 -36.01 67.00
N GLU A 882 1.36 -35.32 68.02
CA GLU A 882 2.41 -35.84 68.91
C GLU A 882 1.87 -36.50 70.20
N SER A 883 0.55 -36.43 70.46
CA SER A 883 -0.07 -37.05 71.65
C SER A 883 -1.59 -37.30 71.51
N LYS A 884 -2.18 -38.14 72.38
CA LYS A 884 -3.62 -38.39 72.45
C LYS A 884 -4.35 -37.30 73.25
N TRP A 885 -4.94 -36.33 72.57
CA TRP A 885 -5.97 -35.45 73.12
C TRP A 885 -7.21 -35.47 72.20
N ASP A 886 -8.41 -35.33 72.76
CA ASP A 886 -9.72 -35.39 72.11
C ASP A 886 -10.10 -34.20 71.20
N ILE A 887 -9.31 -33.12 71.12
CA ILE A 887 -9.63 -32.02 70.19
C ILE A 887 -9.30 -32.44 68.76
N ASP A 888 -10.34 -32.50 67.92
CA ASP A 888 -10.24 -32.80 66.49
C ASP A 888 -10.04 -31.49 65.69
N THR A 889 -8.77 -31.13 65.45
CA THR A 889 -8.41 -29.93 64.67
C THR A 889 -8.88 -30.02 63.22
N HIS A 890 -9.01 -31.23 62.67
CA HIS A 890 -9.52 -31.44 61.32
C HIS A 890 -11.02 -31.12 61.27
N LYS A 891 -11.82 -31.58 62.23
CA LYS A 891 -13.23 -31.24 62.33
C LYS A 891 -13.45 -29.73 62.56
N LEU A 892 -12.65 -29.11 63.42
CA LEU A 892 -12.70 -27.66 63.66
C LEU A 892 -12.40 -26.86 62.40
N LEU A 893 -11.30 -27.17 61.70
CA LEU A 893 -10.94 -26.49 60.46
C LEU A 893 -12.01 -26.69 59.37
N LYS A 894 -12.55 -27.91 59.25
CA LYS A 894 -13.61 -28.25 58.29
C LYS A 894 -14.96 -27.58 58.58
N GLN A 895 -15.25 -27.28 59.84
CA GLN A 895 -16.48 -26.58 60.24
C GLN A 895 -16.48 -25.11 59.81
N HIS A 896 -15.31 -24.46 59.82
CA HIS A 896 -15.19 -23.03 59.57
C HIS A 896 -14.78 -22.67 58.13
N LEU A 897 -14.10 -23.56 57.42
CA LEU A 897 -13.83 -23.36 56.00
C LEU A 897 -15.10 -23.57 55.14
N PRO A 898 -15.23 -22.84 54.02
CA PRO A 898 -16.35 -23.03 53.12
C PRO A 898 -16.30 -24.42 52.48
N ARG A 899 -17.47 -25.07 52.34
CA ARG A 899 -17.57 -26.38 51.66
C ARG A 899 -17.14 -26.32 50.19
N ILE A 900 -17.35 -25.16 49.56
CA ILE A 900 -16.99 -24.86 48.18
C ILE A 900 -16.36 -23.46 48.18
N VAL A 901 -15.18 -23.31 47.59
CA VAL A 901 -14.57 -22.00 47.38
C VAL A 901 -15.27 -21.33 46.19
N ASP A 902 -16.30 -20.53 46.50
CA ASP A 902 -17.17 -19.94 45.49
C ASP A 902 -16.60 -18.64 44.91
N ILE A 903 -16.26 -18.69 43.61
CA ILE A 903 -15.82 -17.54 42.82
C ILE A 903 -16.82 -17.15 41.71
N ARG A 904 -18.07 -17.65 41.77
CA ARG A 904 -19.06 -17.44 40.71
C ARG A 904 -19.37 -15.96 40.47
N GLU A 905 -19.33 -15.13 41.50
CA GLU A 905 -19.53 -13.68 41.36
C GLU A 905 -18.40 -13.02 40.58
N VAL A 906 -17.15 -13.40 40.85
CA VAL A 906 -15.97 -12.92 40.11
C VAL A 906 -16.07 -13.34 38.64
N VAL A 907 -16.46 -14.58 38.38
CA VAL A 907 -16.63 -15.07 37.00
C VAL A 907 -17.80 -14.39 36.30
N ARG A 908 -18.92 -14.13 36.97
CA ARG A 908 -20.03 -13.35 36.41
C ARG A 908 -19.56 -11.95 36.00
N ASP A 909 -18.75 -11.30 36.82
CA ASP A 909 -18.19 -9.99 36.49
C ASP A 909 -17.22 -10.05 35.31
N LEU A 910 -16.33 -11.05 35.26
CA LEU A 910 -15.44 -11.27 34.12
C LEU A 910 -16.19 -11.59 32.83
N LYS A 911 -17.29 -12.34 32.92
CA LYS A 911 -18.16 -12.63 31.77
C LYS A 911 -18.76 -11.37 31.17
N LYS A 912 -19.25 -10.46 32.02
CA LYS A 912 -19.78 -9.15 31.56
C LYS A 912 -18.74 -8.30 30.82
N ILE A 913 -17.45 -8.48 31.14
CA ILE A 913 -16.35 -7.71 30.53
C ILE A 913 -15.86 -8.36 29.22
N PHE A 914 -15.72 -9.69 29.21
CA PHE A 914 -15.04 -10.41 28.13
C PHE A 914 -15.97 -11.10 27.12
N GLU A 915 -17.15 -11.57 27.56
CA GLU A 915 -18.06 -12.30 26.68
C GLU A 915 -18.96 -11.32 25.91
N GLY A 916 -19.22 -11.63 24.64
CA GLY A 916 -20.12 -10.84 23.78
C GLY A 916 -19.43 -9.71 23.02
N ALA A 917 -20.24 -8.73 22.62
CA ALA A 917 -19.79 -7.55 21.91
C ALA A 917 -19.02 -6.62 22.85
N TRP A 918 -17.86 -6.13 22.40
CA TRP A 918 -17.08 -5.11 23.09
C TRP A 918 -17.84 -3.79 23.08
N GLN A 919 -18.27 -3.36 24.27
CA GLN A 919 -19.21 -2.26 24.45
C GLN A 919 -18.54 -0.87 24.50
N TYR A 920 -17.21 -0.83 24.65
CA TYR A 920 -16.47 0.40 24.94
C TYR A 920 -15.85 1.05 23.69
N SER A 921 -16.08 0.50 22.51
CA SER A 921 -15.58 1.01 21.23
C SER A 921 -16.16 0.20 20.05
N CYS A 922 -16.42 0.86 18.91
CA CYS A 922 -16.93 0.20 17.70
C CYS A 922 -16.29 0.75 16.40
N ALA A 923 -16.13 -0.12 15.40
CA ALA A 923 -15.66 0.24 14.06
C ALA A 923 -16.84 0.75 13.22
N GLY A 924 -17.11 2.06 13.27
CA GLY A 924 -18.28 2.63 12.60
C GLY A 924 -19.58 2.02 13.14
N SER A 925 -20.23 1.16 12.35
CA SER A 925 -21.46 0.43 12.71
C SER A 925 -21.25 -1.00 13.21
N ARG A 926 -20.01 -1.48 13.28
CA ARG A 926 -19.67 -2.85 13.69
C ARG A 926 -19.14 -2.91 15.11
N THR A 927 -19.57 -3.93 15.85
CA THR A 927 -19.04 -4.24 17.19
C THR A 927 -17.82 -5.17 17.09
N TYR A 928 -16.87 -4.97 17.99
CA TYR A 928 -15.74 -5.88 18.12
C TYR A 928 -16.07 -7.01 19.08
N SER A 929 -15.32 -8.11 18.97
CA SER A 929 -15.20 -9.12 20.02
C SER A 929 -13.74 -9.18 20.46
N LEU A 930 -13.49 -9.46 21.74
CA LEU A 930 -12.12 -9.71 22.19
C LEU A 930 -11.70 -11.13 21.82
N VAL A 931 -10.43 -11.32 21.49
CA VAL A 931 -9.79 -12.63 21.27
C VAL A 931 -8.36 -12.62 21.81
N SER A 932 -7.82 -13.80 22.13
CA SER A 932 -6.40 -14.00 22.52
C SER A 932 -5.89 -13.08 23.67
N PRO A 933 -6.51 -13.08 24.87
CA PRO A 933 -6.11 -12.22 25.97
C PRO A 933 -4.80 -12.70 26.60
N VAL A 934 -3.96 -11.78 27.05
CA VAL A 934 -2.71 -12.05 27.79
C VAL A 934 -2.33 -10.85 28.65
N PHE A 935 -1.68 -11.09 29.79
CA PHE A 935 -1.12 -10.00 30.60
C PHE A 935 0.33 -9.71 30.22
N THR A 936 0.72 -8.44 30.25
CA THR A 936 2.12 -8.00 30.17
C THR A 936 2.87 -8.34 31.46
N GLN A 937 4.18 -8.29 31.41
CA GLN A 937 5.01 -8.36 32.62
C GLN A 937 4.79 -7.17 33.58
N ASN A 938 4.18 -6.09 33.09
CA ASN A 938 3.80 -4.94 33.91
C ASN A 938 2.41 -5.08 34.52
N GLY A 939 1.63 -6.10 34.12
CA GLY A 939 0.27 -6.36 34.60
C GLY A 939 -0.85 -5.73 33.77
N ASP A 940 -0.52 -5.17 32.60
CA ASP A 940 -1.50 -4.66 31.65
C ASP A 940 -2.15 -5.82 30.89
N LEU A 941 -3.44 -5.72 30.59
CA LEU A 941 -4.14 -6.72 29.78
C LEU A 941 -4.08 -6.32 28.31
N ILE A 942 -3.66 -7.23 27.44
CA ILE A 942 -3.74 -7.10 25.98
C ILE A 942 -4.74 -8.12 25.45
N ALA A 943 -5.58 -7.72 24.50
CA ALA A 943 -6.39 -8.63 23.70
C ALA A 943 -6.43 -8.16 22.24
N GLN A 944 -6.57 -9.09 21.32
CA GLN A 944 -6.78 -8.80 19.91
C GLN A 944 -8.26 -8.48 19.64
N LEU A 945 -8.53 -7.58 18.70
CA LEU A 945 -9.88 -7.24 18.24
C LEU A 945 -10.29 -8.13 17.06
N GLY A 946 -11.38 -8.87 17.23
CA GLY A 946 -12.06 -9.64 16.18
C GLY A 946 -13.39 -8.99 15.76
N ALA A 947 -13.96 -9.43 14.63
CA ALA A 947 -15.31 -9.06 14.23
C ALA A 947 -16.32 -9.85 15.06
N PHE A 948 -17.26 -9.15 15.71
CA PHE A 948 -18.36 -9.83 16.38
C PHE A 948 -19.40 -10.28 15.35
N THR A 949 -19.76 -11.56 15.40
CA THR A 949 -20.87 -12.13 14.61
C THR A 949 -21.91 -12.65 15.59
N GLU A 950 -23.12 -12.08 15.56
CA GLU A 950 -24.24 -12.64 16.33
C GLU A 950 -24.57 -14.01 15.75
N THR A 951 -24.15 -15.06 16.44
CA THR A 951 -24.60 -16.41 16.11
C THR A 951 -26.04 -16.50 16.57
N THR A 952 -27.00 -16.41 15.64
CA THR A 952 -28.41 -16.66 15.96
C THR A 952 -28.55 -18.13 16.33
N ILE A 953 -28.38 -18.47 17.61
CA ILE A 953 -28.61 -19.82 18.11
C ILE A 953 -30.13 -20.06 18.00
N THR A 954 -30.56 -20.65 16.90
CA THR A 954 -31.89 -21.25 16.79
C THR A 954 -31.89 -22.44 17.72
N ALA A 955 -32.37 -22.24 18.95
CA ALA A 955 -32.51 -23.32 19.92
C ALA A 955 -33.56 -24.32 19.38
N THR A 956 -33.09 -25.38 18.72
CA THR A 956 -33.89 -26.58 18.48
C THR A 956 -34.25 -27.17 19.85
N VAL A 957 -35.49 -26.96 20.26
CA VAL A 957 -36.12 -27.68 21.37
C VAL A 957 -36.17 -29.15 20.99
N THR A 958 -35.25 -29.94 21.53
CA THR A 958 -35.33 -31.41 21.51
C THR A 958 -36.54 -31.85 22.35
N SER A 959 -37.62 -32.23 21.68
CA SER A 959 -38.67 -33.06 22.28
C SER A 959 -38.19 -34.51 22.31
N THR A 960 -38.15 -35.07 23.52
CA THR A 960 -37.97 -36.49 23.78
C THR A 960 -39.17 -37.26 23.21
N SER A 961 -38.92 -38.16 22.25
CA SER A 961 -39.87 -39.21 21.86
C SER A 961 -39.11 -40.51 21.62
N ALA A 962 -39.63 -41.56 22.24
CA ALA A 962 -39.05 -42.88 22.34
C ALA A 962 -38.91 -43.60 20.98
N ARG A 963 -37.90 -44.49 20.93
CA ARG A 963 -37.70 -45.54 19.91
C ARG A 963 -38.95 -46.41 19.72
N PRO A 964 -39.14 -47.00 18.53
CA PRO A 964 -38.73 -48.40 18.42
C PRO A 964 -37.88 -48.74 17.18
N LEU A 965 -37.31 -49.94 17.30
CA LEU A 965 -36.35 -50.66 16.46
C LEU A 965 -36.82 -50.99 15.03
N VAL A 966 -35.87 -51.59 14.30
CA VAL A 966 -35.95 -52.37 13.03
C VAL A 966 -35.67 -51.49 11.80
N GLY A 967 -34.73 -51.79 10.90
CA GLY A 967 -33.83 -52.91 10.69
C GLY A 967 -33.04 -52.64 9.39
N ARG A 968 -31.86 -53.25 9.27
CA ARG A 968 -30.97 -53.33 8.09
C ARG A 968 -31.70 -53.36 6.73
N ALA A 969 -31.15 -52.67 5.73
CA ALA A 969 -30.63 -53.31 4.51
C ALA A 969 -29.87 -52.33 3.59
N ASN A 970 -28.79 -52.86 3.01
CA ASN A 970 -27.94 -52.29 1.97
C ASN A 970 -28.64 -52.20 0.60
N GLY A 971 -28.12 -51.32 -0.26
CA GLY A 971 -28.29 -51.38 -1.72
C GLY A 971 -28.01 -50.01 -2.36
N SER A 972 -26.77 -49.63 -2.67
CA SER A 972 -26.04 -49.90 -3.93
C SER A 972 -26.81 -49.60 -5.22
N ALA A 973 -26.64 -48.34 -5.72
CA ALA A 973 -26.35 -47.96 -7.11
C ALA A 973 -27.41 -48.25 -8.21
N PRO A 974 -27.21 -47.80 -9.47
CA PRO A 974 -26.95 -46.43 -9.94
C PRO A 974 -27.80 -46.07 -11.21
N ASN A 975 -27.52 -44.90 -11.77
CA ASN A 975 -27.70 -44.51 -13.19
C ASN A 975 -29.09 -44.20 -13.74
N GLY A 976 -29.18 -43.05 -14.41
CA GLY A 976 -30.31 -42.64 -15.22
C GLY A 976 -30.16 -41.26 -15.84
N THR A 977 -29.13 -41.07 -16.66
CA THR A 977 -28.96 -39.97 -17.62
C THR A 977 -30.08 -40.04 -18.67
N VAL A 978 -30.89 -39.00 -18.88
CA VAL A 978 -31.42 -38.61 -20.21
C VAL A 978 -31.69 -37.11 -20.22
N ALA A 979 -31.27 -36.51 -21.34
CA ALA A 979 -31.25 -35.11 -21.66
C ALA A 979 -32.57 -34.58 -22.27
N ASN A 980 -32.52 -33.27 -22.51
CA ASN A 980 -33.21 -32.49 -23.55
C ASN A 980 -34.62 -31.95 -23.27
N GLY A 981 -34.73 -30.64 -23.47
CA GLY A 981 -35.77 -30.10 -24.34
C GLY A 981 -36.57 -28.93 -23.79
N THR A 982 -35.98 -27.74 -23.86
CA THR A 982 -36.61 -26.48 -24.30
C THR A 982 -38.14 -26.41 -24.33
N VAL A 983 -38.73 -25.55 -23.47
CA VAL A 983 -39.95 -24.80 -23.80
C VAL A 983 -39.87 -23.39 -23.20
N SER A 984 -40.01 -22.41 -24.09
CA SER A 984 -40.27 -20.99 -23.83
C SER A 984 -41.55 -20.77 -23.02
N ASN A 985 -41.56 -19.85 -22.06
CA ASN A 985 -42.74 -19.01 -21.80
C ASN A 985 -42.35 -17.74 -21.01
N GLY A 986 -42.99 -16.64 -21.39
CA GLY A 986 -42.73 -15.28 -20.94
C GLY A 986 -43.11 -14.97 -19.49
N PRO A 987 -43.06 -13.69 -19.11
CA PRO A 987 -42.83 -13.26 -17.74
C PRO A 987 -44.10 -13.36 -16.90
N THR A 988 -44.00 -14.05 -15.76
CA THR A 988 -45.01 -13.99 -14.72
C THR A 988 -44.56 -12.95 -13.69
N THR A 989 -45.26 -11.83 -13.66
CA THR A 989 -45.23 -10.85 -12.58
C THR A 989 -45.62 -11.52 -11.26
N LEU A 990 -44.71 -11.56 -10.29
CA LEU A 990 -45.02 -11.86 -8.90
C LEU A 990 -44.57 -10.69 -8.02
N ASN A 991 -45.57 -9.92 -7.61
CA ASN A 991 -45.48 -9.02 -6.46
C ASN A 991 -45.15 -9.84 -5.21
N LEU A 992 -44.02 -9.54 -4.57
CA LEU A 992 -43.72 -9.92 -3.20
C LEU A 992 -43.44 -8.65 -2.40
N THR A 993 -44.54 -8.05 -1.95
CA THR A 993 -44.55 -7.09 -0.84
C THR A 993 -44.59 -7.86 0.48
N HIS A 994 -43.51 -7.79 1.26
CA HIS A 994 -43.48 -7.90 2.72
C HIS A 994 -42.23 -7.14 3.17
N GLY A 995 -42.24 -6.25 4.15
CA GLY A 995 -43.27 -5.86 5.10
C GLY A 995 -42.55 -5.25 6.30
N LEU A 996 -42.41 -3.92 6.33
CA LEU A 996 -42.10 -3.19 7.55
C LEU A 996 -43.38 -3.11 8.39
N LEU A 997 -43.34 -3.65 9.61
CA LEU A 997 -44.45 -3.59 10.56
C LEU A 997 -44.74 -2.15 11.00
N PRO A 998 -46.01 -1.70 11.05
CA PRO A 998 -46.40 -0.43 11.66
C PRO A 998 -46.78 -0.62 13.14
N ILE A 999 -46.36 0.30 14.00
CA ILE A 999 -46.89 0.46 15.36
C ILE A 999 -47.86 1.64 15.35
N PRO A 1000 -49.10 1.52 15.88
CA PRO A 1000 -50.06 2.62 15.92
C PRO A 1000 -49.85 3.47 17.18
N VAL A 1001 -49.73 4.79 17.02
CA VAL A 1001 -49.82 5.73 18.15
C VAL A 1001 -51.08 6.57 18.00
N LYS A 1002 -52.02 6.37 18.93
CA LYS A 1002 -53.18 7.24 19.16
C LYS A 1002 -52.68 8.59 19.68
N ILE A 1003 -52.99 9.67 18.96
CA ILE A 1003 -52.74 11.05 19.40
C ILE A 1003 -53.96 11.51 20.20
N ALA A 1004 -53.74 11.84 21.47
CA ALA A 1004 -54.67 12.61 22.29
C ALA A 1004 -54.11 14.04 22.44
N THR A 1005 -54.84 15.02 21.93
CA THR A 1005 -54.59 16.45 22.14
C THR A 1005 -55.16 16.93 23.47
N PRO A 1006 -54.46 17.84 24.17
CA PRO A 1006 -55.11 18.90 24.94
C PRO A 1006 -54.54 20.30 24.61
N PRO A 1007 -55.19 21.39 25.09
CA PRO A 1007 -55.48 22.56 24.27
C PRO A 1007 -54.56 23.76 24.48
N VAL A 1008 -54.62 24.66 23.49
CA VAL A 1008 -54.04 26.00 23.43
C VAL A 1008 -54.87 27.00 24.24
N THR A 1009 -54.23 27.91 24.98
CA THR A 1009 -54.61 29.35 25.14
C THR A 1009 -53.51 30.13 25.89
N PRO A 1010 -53.45 31.49 25.82
CA PRO A 1010 -52.25 32.17 25.36
C PRO A 1010 -51.74 33.29 26.32
N THR A 1011 -50.77 34.05 25.80
CA THR A 1011 -50.37 35.44 26.14
C THR A 1011 -49.61 35.71 27.45
N LYS A 1012 -48.40 36.28 27.30
CA LYS A 1012 -48.10 37.64 27.77
C LYS A 1012 -46.82 38.21 27.12
N GLU A 1013 -46.95 39.46 26.69
CA GLU A 1013 -45.94 40.38 26.19
C GLU A 1013 -44.95 40.84 27.29
N ILE A 1014 -44.00 41.68 26.85
CA ILE A 1014 -43.19 42.71 27.55
C ILE A 1014 -41.71 42.31 27.66
N VAL A 1015 -40.67 43.11 27.35
CA VAL A 1015 -40.36 44.29 26.52
C VAL A 1015 -38.93 44.75 26.96
N PHE A 1016 -38.21 45.47 26.08
CA PHE A 1016 -36.94 46.21 26.28
C PHE A 1016 -35.64 45.40 26.47
N SER A 1017 -34.45 45.84 26.02
CA SER A 1017 -33.99 47.11 25.45
C SER A 1017 -32.78 46.90 24.53
N LYS A 1018 -32.64 47.81 23.56
CA LYS A 1018 -31.38 48.16 22.91
C LYS A 1018 -30.56 48.99 23.89
N ASP A 1019 -29.24 48.79 23.92
CA ASP A 1019 -28.30 49.91 24.07
C ASP A 1019 -26.97 49.64 23.37
N LYS A 1020 -26.57 50.63 22.57
CA LYS A 1020 -25.25 50.86 21.98
C LYS A 1020 -24.38 51.54 23.04
N ILE A 1021 -23.12 51.16 23.23
CA ILE A 1021 -22.03 52.11 23.50
C ILE A 1021 -20.75 51.65 22.77
N ALA A 1022 -20.03 52.64 22.29
CA ALA A 1022 -18.94 52.61 21.33
C ALA A 1022 -17.55 52.34 21.91
N SER A 1023 -16.64 51.97 21.01
CA SER A 1023 -15.22 52.36 20.86
C SER A 1023 -14.36 52.62 22.11
N SER A 1024 -13.22 51.93 22.20
CA SER A 1024 -11.93 52.64 22.24
C SER A 1024 -10.78 51.72 21.81
N ASN A 1025 -9.92 52.29 20.96
CA ASN A 1025 -8.60 51.81 20.61
C ASN A 1025 -7.67 51.83 21.84
N THR A 1026 -6.75 50.86 21.96
CA THR A 1026 -5.38 51.16 22.38
C THR A 1026 -4.40 50.06 22.00
N LYS A 1027 -3.28 50.51 21.44
CA LYS A 1027 -2.07 49.78 21.05
C LYS A 1027 -1.36 49.17 22.26
N ALA A 1028 -0.73 48.00 22.10
CA ALA A 1028 0.58 47.72 22.65
C ALA A 1028 1.22 46.51 21.95
N ALA A 1029 2.33 46.75 21.27
CA ALA A 1029 3.32 45.74 20.92
C ALA A 1029 4.36 45.64 22.06
N PRO A 1030 5.08 44.52 22.18
CA PRO A 1030 6.48 44.59 22.59
C PRO A 1030 7.39 43.90 21.58
N LYS A 1031 8.47 44.61 21.23
CA LYS A 1031 9.64 44.11 20.51
C LYS A 1031 10.73 43.76 21.54
N VAL A 1032 11.37 42.62 21.30
CA VAL A 1032 12.80 42.33 21.48
C VAL A 1032 13.34 42.14 22.92
N THR A 1033 13.85 40.94 23.19
CA THR A 1033 15.28 40.75 23.47
C THR A 1033 15.71 39.30 23.27
N ALA A 1034 16.81 39.15 22.53
CA ALA A 1034 17.51 37.90 22.30
C ALA A 1034 18.52 37.64 23.44
N LYS A 1035 18.71 36.35 23.74
CA LYS A 1035 20.02 35.76 24.05
C LYS A 1035 20.02 34.31 23.63
#